data_AF-A0A2V8HBJ9-F1
#
_entry.id   AF-A0A2V8HBJ9-F1
#
_cell.length_a   1.000
_cell.length_b   1.000
_cell.length_c   1.000
_cell.angle_alpha   90.00
_cell.angle_beta   90.00
_cell.angle_gamma   90.00
#
_symmetry.space_group_name_H-M   'P 1'
#
loop_
_entity.id
_entity.type
_entity.pdbx_description
1 polymer ?
#
loop_
_entity_poly.entity_id
_entity_poly.type
_entity_poly.pdbx_seq_one_letter_code
_entity_poly.pdbx_strand_id
1 'polypeptide(L)'
;MTDSSSGIEPSRPRLWEFLRDRQEQIIGDWKARMRALSPTRDLSDAAIIDHLPQILTRIAAIVESVHAGKAASLGSLAKDHAVDRLARGFDLDQLVTEYSLLRRSIMDLWQARIGPAIDLGEVRSLDLAFDESIRQAVVRYAAAREKLLKAVNRISEAALGSSDVETFLRNLLGATLESTESVDTAIVFLREGDTLRARAAVGLEEDLERDFTVTIPEGLAGHVAAERKPVFFKDAANDPHVKSEVIRSKGVRAVYGVPMMRDDKVIGVAHFGSLTAFEFSEEDKLLFRTTVSRATSVVVKAQLVDDLRRAETAHRFLSDASKQLAESLDYRTTLQRMARLAVPAIADWCVVDLVENGTSRRVSVAHTDPAKERLAEELEARYPTDPHAVIGIPNVARTGRPEWQPEITDATLAATAHDAEHLRILRELGIKSYIIVPIVSRGETFGTIALVTAESGRRYSATDLELTEDLARRAATAIENARLYTDAQQAVLIRERVLAIVSHDLRNQLGVVAMGANLLSRKAAAIDESDIRKPIETIQRTATSMQHLVGDLLDMASIQAGRLSFDMQPAEITPILLEGYENQEPMAREKGLRLRAELAVDGLEVLCDRDRILQVLANLLGNAIKFCETGDTITLRAERRDGDVLIAVSDTGPGIPRNELDKIFEAYRTIEHARHGRTGTGLGLYITKGIVERHGGRIWVESELGAGTTFFLTLPLA
;
A
#
# COMPACT_ATOMS: atom_id res chain seq x y z
N MET A 1 -33.42 64.62 -87.71
CA MET A 1 -31.97 64.43 -87.45
C MET A 1 -31.82 64.08 -85.99
N THR A 2 -31.10 63.00 -85.77
CA THR A 2 -30.66 62.43 -84.49
C THR A 2 -29.89 63.42 -83.63
N ASP A 3 -30.08 63.39 -82.32
CA ASP A 3 -28.98 62.96 -81.44
C ASP A 3 -29.52 62.25 -80.19
N SER A 4 -28.76 61.24 -79.79
CA SER A 4 -29.05 60.18 -78.85
C SER A 4 -28.35 60.40 -77.51
N SER A 5 -29.07 60.29 -76.41
CA SER A 5 -28.47 59.96 -75.11
C SER A 5 -29.19 58.74 -74.53
N SER A 6 -28.44 57.64 -74.51
CA SER A 6 -28.78 56.32 -73.98
C SER A 6 -29.34 56.36 -72.55
N GLY A 7 -30.60 55.94 -72.39
CA GLY A 7 -31.18 55.57 -71.10
C GLY A 7 -30.68 54.18 -70.69
N ILE A 8 -29.87 54.11 -69.65
CA ILE A 8 -29.55 52.85 -68.97
C ILE A 8 -30.65 52.64 -67.92
N GLU A 9 -31.57 51.70 -68.18
CA GLU A 9 -32.46 51.19 -67.14
C GLU A 9 -31.62 50.64 -65.97
N PRO A 10 -31.95 50.94 -64.70
CA PRO A 10 -31.25 50.35 -63.56
C PRO A 10 -31.39 48.83 -63.64
N SER A 11 -30.26 48.10 -63.65
CA SER A 11 -30.27 46.64 -63.76
C SER A 11 -31.06 46.05 -62.60
N ARG A 12 -32.07 45.21 -62.91
CA ARG A 12 -32.81 44.47 -61.89
C ARG A 12 -31.82 43.71 -60.98
N PRO A 13 -31.95 43.81 -59.65
CA PRO A 13 -31.07 43.11 -58.73
C PRO A 13 -31.19 41.60 -58.93
N ARG A 14 -30.05 40.91 -59.05
CA ARG A 14 -29.98 39.48 -59.37
C ARG A 14 -29.76 38.64 -58.10
N LEU A 15 -30.50 37.55 -57.96
CA LEU A 15 -30.47 36.66 -56.81
C LEU A 15 -29.10 35.98 -56.66
N TRP A 16 -28.44 35.62 -57.77
CA TRP A 16 -27.12 34.99 -57.72
C TRP A 16 -26.03 35.92 -57.17
N GLU A 17 -26.09 37.23 -57.46
CA GLU A 17 -25.19 38.24 -56.89
C GLU A 17 -25.41 38.34 -55.38
N PHE A 18 -26.66 38.36 -54.95
CA PHE A 18 -27.01 38.38 -53.53
C PHE A 18 -26.54 37.13 -52.77
N LEU A 19 -26.71 35.94 -53.36
CA LEU A 19 -26.24 34.70 -52.77
C LEU A 19 -24.71 34.66 -52.62
N ARG A 20 -23.94 35.39 -53.46
CA ARG A 20 -22.49 35.54 -53.34
C ARG A 20 -22.11 36.61 -52.31
N ASP A 21 -22.71 37.78 -52.40
CA ASP A 21 -22.32 38.96 -51.61
C ASP A 21 -22.78 38.90 -50.14
N ARG A 22 -23.81 38.10 -49.85
CA ARG A 22 -24.47 38.04 -48.53
C ARG A 22 -24.39 36.68 -47.86
N GLN A 23 -23.42 35.84 -48.24
CA GLN A 23 -23.26 34.51 -47.62
C GLN A 23 -23.17 34.55 -46.10
N GLU A 24 -22.40 35.47 -45.51
CA GLU A 24 -22.28 35.57 -44.05
C GLU A 24 -23.61 35.89 -43.37
N GLN A 25 -24.44 36.76 -43.96
CA GLN A 25 -25.76 37.09 -43.41
C GLN A 25 -26.73 35.92 -43.53
N ILE A 26 -26.72 35.22 -44.67
CA ILE A 26 -27.55 34.03 -44.90
C ILE A 26 -27.17 32.92 -43.91
N ILE A 27 -25.87 32.64 -43.75
CA ILE A 27 -25.38 31.62 -42.80
C ILE A 27 -25.71 32.04 -41.36
N GLY A 28 -25.59 33.33 -41.03
CA GLY A 28 -25.93 33.87 -39.71
C GLY A 28 -27.41 33.64 -39.35
N ASP A 29 -28.33 34.04 -40.23
CA ASP A 29 -29.78 33.85 -40.03
C ASP A 29 -30.15 32.36 -39.98
N TRP A 30 -29.61 31.57 -40.91
CA TRP A 30 -29.82 30.13 -40.94
C TRP A 30 -29.30 29.44 -39.67
N LYS A 31 -28.11 29.79 -39.18
CA LYS A 31 -27.52 29.22 -37.96
C LYS A 31 -28.39 29.53 -36.73
N ALA A 32 -28.90 30.75 -36.64
CA ALA A 32 -29.79 31.15 -35.56
C ALA A 32 -31.08 30.31 -35.56
N ARG A 33 -31.63 30.00 -36.75
CA ARG A 33 -32.78 29.10 -36.90
C ARG A 33 -32.43 27.65 -36.60
N MET A 34 -31.26 27.17 -37.03
CA MET A 34 -30.79 25.80 -36.79
C MET A 34 -30.63 25.48 -35.31
N ARG A 35 -30.13 26.43 -34.50
CA ARG A 35 -29.95 26.28 -33.04
C ARG A 35 -31.22 25.89 -32.28
N ALA A 36 -32.39 26.03 -32.88
CA ALA A 36 -33.66 25.55 -32.32
C ALA A 36 -33.84 24.02 -32.43
N LEU A 37 -33.10 23.34 -33.32
CA LEU A 37 -33.14 21.89 -33.51
C LEU A 37 -32.35 21.15 -32.43
N SER A 38 -32.92 20.05 -31.91
CA SER A 38 -32.35 19.26 -30.81
C SER A 38 -30.88 18.86 -30.97
N PRO A 39 -30.41 18.33 -32.12
CA PRO A 39 -29.02 17.88 -32.27
C PRO A 39 -27.99 19.02 -32.29
N THR A 40 -28.41 20.26 -32.50
CA THR A 40 -27.51 21.40 -32.71
C THR A 40 -27.18 22.17 -31.44
N ARG A 41 -27.86 21.90 -30.33
CA ARG A 41 -27.71 22.66 -29.07
C ARG A 41 -26.29 22.58 -28.53
N ASP A 42 -25.69 21.39 -28.60
CA ASP A 42 -24.38 21.10 -28.03
C ASP A 42 -23.25 21.13 -29.09
N LEU A 43 -23.57 21.42 -30.35
CA LEU A 43 -22.58 21.52 -31.42
C LEU A 43 -21.89 22.90 -31.44
N SER A 44 -20.62 22.93 -31.83
CA SER A 44 -19.91 24.18 -32.09
C SER A 44 -20.46 24.88 -33.34
N ASP A 45 -20.23 26.19 -33.46
CA ASP A 45 -20.65 26.94 -34.65
C ASP A 45 -20.03 26.40 -35.94
N ALA A 46 -18.77 25.97 -35.89
CA ALA A 46 -18.09 25.35 -37.02
C ALA A 46 -18.74 24.02 -37.42
N ALA A 47 -19.15 23.21 -36.44
CA ALA A 47 -19.85 21.94 -36.64
C ALA A 47 -21.25 22.11 -37.25
N ILE A 48 -21.93 23.21 -36.93
CA ILE A 48 -23.23 23.53 -37.51
C ILE A 48 -23.03 24.04 -38.93
N ILE A 49 -22.10 24.97 -39.17
CA ILE A 49 -21.91 25.61 -40.48
C ILE A 49 -21.35 24.64 -41.53
N ASP A 50 -20.32 23.86 -41.19
CA ASP A 50 -19.78 22.77 -42.02
C ASP A 50 -19.64 23.09 -43.53
N HIS A 51 -20.19 22.27 -44.43
CA HIS A 51 -20.11 22.44 -45.89
C HIS A 51 -20.99 23.58 -46.47
N LEU A 52 -21.79 24.25 -45.63
CA LEU A 52 -22.80 25.21 -46.08
C LEU A 52 -22.26 26.37 -46.95
N PRO A 53 -21.10 26.99 -46.67
CA PRO A 53 -20.56 28.06 -47.52
C PRO A 53 -20.29 27.59 -48.96
N GLN A 54 -19.82 26.35 -49.12
CA GLN A 54 -19.52 25.76 -50.44
C GLN A 54 -20.81 25.42 -51.18
N ILE A 55 -21.82 24.91 -50.46
CA ILE A 55 -23.17 24.66 -50.98
C ILE A 55 -23.78 25.97 -51.50
N LEU A 56 -23.76 27.05 -50.71
CA LEU A 56 -24.29 28.36 -51.12
C LEU A 56 -23.57 28.91 -52.36
N THR A 57 -22.25 28.76 -52.42
CA THR A 57 -21.45 29.18 -53.59
C THR A 57 -21.88 28.43 -54.86
N ARG A 58 -22.15 27.13 -54.75
CA ARG A 58 -22.62 26.32 -55.88
C ARG A 58 -24.06 26.63 -56.27
N ILE A 59 -24.94 26.84 -55.30
CA ILE A 59 -26.31 27.27 -55.56
C ILE A 59 -26.32 28.61 -56.31
N ALA A 60 -25.48 29.58 -55.90
CA ALA A 60 -25.36 30.86 -56.61
C ALA A 60 -24.94 30.67 -58.08
N ALA A 61 -23.98 29.77 -58.36
CA ALA A 61 -23.57 29.47 -59.72
C ALA A 61 -24.67 28.75 -60.55
N ILE A 62 -25.51 27.93 -59.92
CA ILE A 62 -26.67 27.31 -60.57
C ILE A 62 -27.71 28.38 -60.93
N VAL A 63 -28.01 29.31 -60.03
CA VAL A 63 -28.95 30.41 -60.30
C VAL A 63 -28.43 31.34 -61.41
N GLU A 64 -27.12 31.64 -61.43
CA GLU A 64 -26.47 32.44 -62.48
C GLU A 64 -26.59 31.78 -63.88
N SER A 65 -26.64 30.44 -63.94
CA SER A 65 -26.69 29.70 -65.21
C SER A 65 -27.91 30.04 -66.08
N VAL A 66 -29.01 30.51 -65.46
CA VAL A 66 -30.22 30.99 -66.15
C VAL A 66 -29.89 32.13 -67.13
N HIS A 67 -28.88 32.94 -66.81
CA HIS A 67 -28.44 34.07 -67.64
C HIS A 67 -27.17 33.76 -68.44
N ALA A 68 -26.26 32.95 -67.88
CA ALA A 68 -24.93 32.71 -68.45
C ALA A 68 -24.85 31.49 -69.39
N GLY A 69 -25.87 30.63 -69.45
CA GLY A 69 -25.92 29.45 -70.32
C GLY A 69 -24.91 28.34 -69.98
N LYS A 70 -24.23 28.42 -68.82
CA LYS A 70 -23.27 27.43 -68.35
C LYS A 70 -23.92 26.48 -67.35
N ALA A 71 -23.96 25.19 -67.66
CA ALA A 71 -24.46 24.18 -66.71
C ALA A 71 -23.60 24.15 -65.43
N ALA A 72 -24.24 24.29 -64.28
CA ALA A 72 -23.62 24.15 -62.96
C ALA A 72 -24.34 23.05 -62.17
N SER A 73 -23.61 22.38 -61.26
CA SER A 73 -24.12 21.30 -60.41
C SER A 73 -23.48 21.40 -59.03
N LEU A 74 -24.18 20.89 -58.01
CA LEU A 74 -23.70 20.77 -56.63
C LEU A 74 -22.62 19.68 -56.45
N GLY A 75 -22.51 18.74 -57.39
CA GLY A 75 -21.51 17.66 -57.31
C GLY A 75 -21.78 16.69 -56.16
N SER A 76 -20.78 16.42 -55.32
CA SER A 76 -20.90 15.54 -54.14
C SER A 76 -21.28 16.28 -52.86
N LEU A 77 -21.25 17.62 -52.83
CA LEU A 77 -21.36 18.40 -51.58
C LEU A 77 -22.63 18.08 -50.77
N ALA A 78 -23.79 17.97 -51.42
CA ALA A 78 -25.04 17.62 -50.74
C ALA A 78 -25.03 16.18 -50.20
N LYS A 79 -24.31 15.27 -50.86
CA LYS A 79 -24.13 13.88 -50.46
C LYS A 79 -23.18 13.79 -49.26
N ASP A 80 -22.05 14.49 -49.30
CA ASP A 80 -21.03 14.50 -48.25
C ASP A 80 -21.61 15.12 -46.96
N HIS A 81 -22.34 16.23 -47.09
CA HIS A 81 -23.10 16.87 -46.01
C HIS A 81 -24.09 15.90 -45.33
N ALA A 82 -24.81 15.09 -46.11
CA ALA A 82 -25.77 14.14 -45.57
C ALA A 82 -25.10 13.04 -44.71
N VAL A 83 -23.92 12.58 -45.11
CA VAL A 83 -23.16 11.56 -44.37
C VAL A 83 -22.59 12.15 -43.07
N ASP A 84 -22.06 13.37 -43.10
CA ASP A 84 -21.58 14.07 -41.90
C ASP A 84 -22.72 14.33 -40.90
N ARG A 85 -23.92 14.71 -41.38
CA ARG A 85 -25.11 14.85 -40.54
C ARG A 85 -25.54 13.54 -39.88
N LEU A 86 -25.53 12.42 -40.63
CA LEU A 86 -25.77 11.09 -40.07
C LEU A 86 -24.75 10.76 -38.97
N ALA A 87 -23.46 11.06 -39.19
CA ALA A 87 -22.40 10.85 -38.20
C ALA A 87 -22.61 11.65 -36.90
N ARG A 88 -23.30 12.79 -36.97
CA ARG A 88 -23.64 13.66 -35.84
C ARG A 88 -25.01 13.38 -35.23
N GLY A 89 -25.69 12.32 -35.67
CA GLY A 89 -26.95 11.86 -35.10
C GLY A 89 -28.19 12.62 -35.58
N PHE A 90 -28.08 13.37 -36.69
CA PHE A 90 -29.27 13.93 -37.33
C PHE A 90 -30.11 12.82 -37.94
N ASP A 91 -31.42 12.90 -37.78
CA ASP A 91 -32.34 12.06 -38.54
C ASP A 91 -32.65 12.66 -39.93
N LEU A 92 -33.40 11.91 -40.74
CA LEU A 92 -33.74 12.32 -42.10
C LEU A 92 -34.64 13.57 -42.12
N ASP A 93 -35.54 13.71 -41.15
CA ASP A 93 -36.46 14.86 -41.06
C ASP A 93 -35.70 16.14 -40.74
N GLN A 94 -34.74 16.05 -39.82
CA GLN A 94 -33.85 17.15 -39.45
C GLN A 94 -32.96 17.57 -40.62
N LEU A 95 -32.43 16.62 -41.40
CA LEU A 95 -31.65 16.91 -42.61
C LEU A 95 -32.50 17.65 -43.66
N VAL A 96 -33.75 17.23 -43.90
CA VAL A 96 -34.65 17.92 -44.84
C VAL A 96 -35.06 19.30 -44.31
N THR A 97 -35.29 19.41 -42.99
CA THR A 97 -35.62 20.67 -42.32
C THR A 97 -34.48 21.68 -42.45
N GLU A 98 -33.22 21.25 -42.36
CA GLU A 98 -32.04 22.10 -42.53
C GLU A 98 -32.04 22.86 -43.87
N TYR A 99 -32.28 22.15 -44.98
CA TYR A 99 -32.38 22.77 -46.31
C TYR A 99 -33.61 23.68 -46.44
N SER A 100 -34.71 23.32 -45.78
CA SER A 100 -35.93 24.15 -45.74
C SER A 100 -35.70 25.47 -45.02
N LEU A 101 -34.97 25.44 -43.89
CA LEU A 101 -34.56 26.64 -43.16
C LEU A 101 -33.59 27.50 -43.98
N LEU A 102 -32.67 26.89 -44.73
CA LEU A 102 -31.74 27.62 -45.59
C LEU A 102 -32.48 28.36 -46.70
N ARG A 103 -33.39 27.66 -47.40
CA ARG A 103 -34.25 28.23 -48.44
C ARG A 103 -35.05 29.41 -47.88
N ARG A 104 -35.65 29.25 -46.69
CA ARG A 104 -36.41 30.30 -46.01
C ARG A 104 -35.53 31.51 -45.66
N SER A 105 -34.32 31.29 -45.14
CA SER A 105 -33.39 32.36 -44.79
C SER A 105 -33.00 33.19 -46.02
N ILE A 106 -32.73 32.52 -47.15
CA ILE A 106 -32.44 33.18 -48.43
C ILE A 106 -33.65 34.01 -48.89
N MET A 107 -34.85 33.43 -48.90
CA MET A 107 -36.04 34.09 -49.42
C MET A 107 -36.49 35.27 -48.54
N ASP A 108 -36.50 35.12 -47.22
CA ASP A 108 -36.85 36.18 -46.27
C ASP A 108 -35.89 37.38 -46.44
N LEU A 109 -34.58 37.13 -46.50
CA LEU A 109 -33.56 38.18 -46.67
C LEU A 109 -33.59 38.82 -48.07
N TRP A 110 -33.89 38.04 -49.12
CA TRP A 110 -34.02 38.54 -50.48
C TRP A 110 -35.25 39.44 -50.65
N GLN A 111 -36.40 39.00 -50.12
CA GLN A 111 -37.64 39.76 -50.13
C GLN A 111 -37.50 41.09 -49.39
N ALA A 112 -36.84 41.09 -48.22
CA ALA A 112 -36.56 42.30 -47.44
C ALA A 112 -35.71 43.33 -48.19
N ARG A 113 -34.91 42.90 -49.18
CA ARG A 113 -33.99 43.77 -49.93
C ARG A 113 -34.62 44.43 -51.16
N ILE A 114 -35.55 43.76 -51.86
CA ILE A 114 -35.98 44.17 -53.21
C ILE A 114 -37.47 44.51 -53.29
N GLY A 115 -38.26 44.05 -52.33
CA GLY A 115 -39.72 44.14 -52.44
C GLY A 115 -40.27 43.23 -53.55
N PRO A 116 -41.45 43.53 -54.15
CA PRO A 116 -42.20 42.58 -54.98
C PRO A 116 -41.63 42.30 -56.38
N ALA A 117 -40.53 42.95 -56.79
CA ALA A 117 -39.94 42.78 -58.12
C ALA A 117 -38.97 41.58 -58.16
N ILE A 118 -39.52 40.38 -58.29
CA ILE A 118 -38.77 39.12 -58.28
C ILE A 118 -38.63 38.56 -59.71
N ASP A 119 -37.42 38.15 -60.09
CA ASP A 119 -37.21 37.34 -61.29
C ASP A 119 -37.65 35.89 -61.03
N LEU A 120 -38.80 35.51 -61.58
CA LEU A 120 -39.36 34.16 -61.44
C LEU A 120 -38.46 33.07 -62.05
N GLY A 121 -37.58 33.41 -62.99
CA GLY A 121 -36.60 32.47 -63.55
C GLY A 121 -35.53 32.08 -62.53
N GLU A 122 -35.01 33.06 -61.80
CA GLU A 122 -34.01 32.82 -60.75
C GLU A 122 -34.60 32.08 -59.55
N VAL A 123 -35.83 32.41 -59.14
CA VAL A 123 -36.51 31.69 -58.05
C VAL A 123 -36.80 30.24 -58.42
N ARG A 124 -37.27 29.97 -59.64
CA ARG A 124 -37.45 28.59 -60.12
C ARG A 124 -36.14 27.82 -60.17
N SER A 125 -35.05 28.47 -60.57
CA SER A 125 -33.71 27.86 -60.58
C SER A 125 -33.21 27.55 -59.16
N LEU A 126 -33.47 28.45 -58.20
CA LEU A 126 -33.19 28.22 -56.78
C LEU A 126 -33.97 27.02 -56.23
N ASP A 127 -35.28 26.96 -56.48
CA ASP A 127 -36.14 25.86 -56.02
C ASP A 127 -35.66 24.52 -56.60
N LEU A 128 -35.37 24.46 -57.90
CA LEU A 128 -34.83 23.26 -58.54
C LEU A 128 -33.48 22.85 -57.93
N ALA A 129 -32.61 23.81 -57.60
CA ALA A 129 -31.32 23.53 -56.96
C ALA A 129 -31.49 22.92 -55.56
N PHE A 130 -32.45 23.42 -54.77
CA PHE A 130 -32.76 22.85 -53.46
C PHE A 130 -33.42 21.48 -53.55
N ASP A 131 -34.40 21.29 -54.44
CA ASP A 131 -35.08 20.00 -54.60
C ASP A 131 -34.07 18.92 -55.03
N GLU A 132 -33.14 19.26 -55.92
CA GLU A 132 -32.03 18.40 -56.30
C GLU A 132 -31.08 18.11 -55.13
N SER A 133 -30.73 19.14 -54.33
CA SER A 133 -29.87 18.98 -53.14
C SER A 133 -30.51 18.03 -52.13
N ILE A 134 -31.79 18.24 -51.80
CA ILE A 134 -32.55 17.43 -50.86
C ILE A 134 -32.64 15.99 -51.37
N ARG A 135 -32.97 15.79 -52.65
CA ARG A 135 -33.07 14.46 -53.26
C ARG A 135 -31.73 13.71 -53.19
N GLN A 136 -30.63 14.37 -53.54
CA GLN A 136 -29.29 13.76 -53.44
C GLN A 136 -28.91 13.44 -52.00
N ALA A 137 -29.17 14.36 -51.06
CA ALA A 137 -28.89 14.19 -49.64
C ALA A 137 -29.71 13.04 -49.04
N VAL A 138 -31.01 12.96 -49.32
CA VAL A 138 -31.93 11.91 -48.84
C VAL A 138 -31.51 10.54 -49.36
N VAL A 139 -31.27 10.41 -50.66
CA VAL A 139 -30.86 9.13 -51.27
C VAL A 139 -29.53 8.68 -50.68
N ARG A 140 -28.57 9.60 -50.52
CA ARG A 140 -27.26 9.25 -49.93
C ARG A 140 -27.38 8.89 -48.46
N TYR A 141 -28.13 9.66 -47.68
CA TYR A 141 -28.39 9.39 -46.26
C TYR A 141 -29.00 8.01 -46.06
N ALA A 142 -30.03 7.66 -46.85
CA ALA A 142 -30.68 6.36 -46.76
C ALA A 142 -29.72 5.21 -47.07
N ALA A 143 -28.93 5.33 -48.15
CA ALA A 143 -27.92 4.34 -48.52
C ALA A 143 -26.82 4.20 -47.47
N ALA A 144 -26.29 5.31 -46.95
CA ALA A 144 -25.29 5.34 -45.90
C ALA A 144 -25.81 4.67 -44.63
N ARG A 145 -27.04 5.02 -44.21
CA ARG A 145 -27.71 4.43 -43.04
C ARG A 145 -27.94 2.93 -43.19
N GLU A 146 -28.37 2.48 -44.37
CA GLU A 146 -28.57 1.05 -44.64
C GLU A 146 -27.23 0.29 -44.58
N LYS A 147 -26.17 0.80 -45.22
CA LYS A 147 -24.82 0.21 -45.15
C LYS A 147 -24.33 0.12 -43.71
N LEU A 148 -24.51 1.18 -42.94
CA LEU A 148 -24.11 1.25 -41.53
C LEU A 148 -24.90 0.23 -40.68
N LEU A 149 -26.22 0.11 -40.86
CA LEU A 149 -27.04 -0.90 -40.17
C LEU A 149 -26.61 -2.33 -40.51
N LYS A 150 -26.37 -2.64 -41.79
CA LYS A 150 -25.92 -3.98 -42.22
C LYS A 150 -24.56 -4.33 -41.60
N ALA A 151 -23.61 -3.39 -41.63
CA ALA A 151 -22.29 -3.62 -41.07
C ALA A 151 -22.36 -3.76 -39.54
N VAL A 152 -23.14 -2.93 -38.85
CA VAL A 152 -23.38 -3.05 -37.40
C VAL A 152 -24.01 -4.40 -37.03
N ASN A 153 -24.96 -4.91 -37.83
CA ASN A 153 -25.54 -6.23 -37.61
C ASN A 153 -24.50 -7.34 -37.78
N ARG A 154 -23.72 -7.33 -38.86
CA ARG A 154 -22.62 -8.30 -39.05
C ARG A 154 -21.61 -8.25 -37.90
N ILE A 155 -21.22 -7.06 -37.46
CA ILE A 155 -20.32 -6.89 -36.32
C ILE A 155 -20.97 -7.45 -35.03
N SER A 156 -22.29 -7.26 -34.85
CA SER A 156 -23.02 -7.81 -33.69
C SER A 156 -23.11 -9.34 -33.73
N GLU A 157 -23.24 -9.95 -34.91
CA GLU A 157 -23.24 -11.40 -35.09
C GLU A 157 -21.83 -11.98 -34.89
N ALA A 158 -20.80 -11.36 -35.45
CA ALA A 158 -19.40 -11.74 -35.27
C ALA A 158 -18.92 -11.64 -33.81
N ALA A 159 -19.59 -10.79 -33.03
CA ALA A 159 -19.41 -10.62 -31.59
C ALA A 159 -20.05 -11.73 -30.75
N LEU A 160 -21.10 -12.39 -31.26
CA LEU A 160 -21.82 -13.45 -30.55
C LEU A 160 -21.02 -14.76 -30.67
N GLY A 161 -20.18 -15.06 -29.67
CA GLY A 161 -19.52 -16.37 -29.54
C GLY A 161 -18.07 -16.34 -29.09
N SER A 162 -17.39 -15.19 -29.10
CA SER A 162 -16.02 -15.07 -28.60
C SER A 162 -15.99 -14.77 -27.10
N SER A 163 -15.39 -15.66 -26.30
CA SER A 163 -15.12 -15.41 -24.87
C SER A 163 -13.88 -14.55 -24.61
N ASP A 164 -13.04 -14.37 -25.63
CA ASP A 164 -11.76 -13.67 -25.58
C ASP A 164 -11.80 -12.35 -26.39
N VAL A 165 -11.15 -11.32 -25.84
CA VAL A 165 -11.12 -9.96 -26.41
C VAL A 165 -10.33 -9.93 -27.72
N GLU A 166 -9.22 -10.66 -27.84
CA GLU A 166 -8.42 -10.65 -29.08
C GLU A 166 -9.19 -11.25 -30.25
N THR A 167 -9.85 -12.38 -30.00
CA THR A 167 -10.70 -13.07 -30.97
C THR A 167 -11.86 -12.18 -31.41
N PHE A 168 -12.51 -11.51 -30.45
CA PHE A 168 -13.56 -10.52 -30.73
C PHE A 168 -13.05 -9.39 -31.65
N LEU A 169 -11.89 -8.80 -31.29
CA LEU A 169 -11.30 -7.70 -32.05
C LEU A 169 -10.96 -8.14 -33.48
N ARG A 170 -10.37 -9.32 -33.67
CA ARG A 170 -10.06 -9.86 -35.00
C ARG A 170 -11.31 -10.05 -35.85
N ASN A 171 -12.36 -10.65 -35.28
CA ASN A 171 -13.63 -10.86 -35.98
C ASN A 171 -14.28 -9.53 -36.39
N LEU A 172 -14.23 -8.54 -35.51
CA LEU A 172 -14.77 -7.20 -35.74
C LEU A 172 -13.99 -6.44 -36.83
N LEU A 173 -12.66 -6.58 -36.87
CA LEU A 173 -11.86 -6.03 -37.96
C LEU A 173 -12.13 -6.76 -39.28
N GLY A 174 -12.22 -8.09 -39.29
CA GLY A 174 -12.54 -8.89 -40.48
C GLY A 174 -13.88 -8.49 -41.10
N ALA A 175 -14.93 -8.36 -40.29
CA ALA A 175 -16.24 -7.90 -40.74
C ALA A 175 -16.21 -6.48 -41.35
N THR A 176 -15.25 -5.64 -40.92
CA THR A 176 -15.07 -4.29 -41.45
C THR A 176 -14.39 -4.31 -42.82
N LEU A 177 -13.40 -5.16 -43.02
CA LEU A 177 -12.77 -5.39 -44.33
C LEU A 177 -13.80 -5.93 -45.33
N GLU A 178 -14.59 -6.95 -44.95
CA GLU A 178 -15.63 -7.53 -45.82
C GLU A 178 -16.76 -6.55 -46.19
N SER A 179 -16.95 -5.50 -45.38
CA SER A 179 -18.00 -4.49 -45.60
C SER A 179 -17.47 -3.26 -46.35
N THR A 180 -16.16 -3.18 -46.61
CA THR A 180 -15.49 -2.01 -47.16
C THR A 180 -14.48 -2.40 -48.23
N GLU A 181 -14.90 -2.36 -49.50
CA GLU A 181 -14.05 -2.75 -50.65
C GLU A 181 -12.75 -1.96 -50.78
N SER A 182 -12.71 -0.73 -50.25
CA SER A 182 -11.55 0.15 -50.31
C SER A 182 -10.49 -0.14 -49.23
N VAL A 183 -10.74 -1.07 -48.31
CA VAL A 183 -9.87 -1.34 -47.16
C VAL A 183 -9.18 -2.69 -47.32
N ASP A 184 -7.85 -2.68 -47.33
CA ASP A 184 -7.01 -3.86 -47.53
C ASP A 184 -6.39 -4.38 -46.22
N THR A 185 -6.37 -3.56 -45.15
CA THR A 185 -5.82 -3.96 -43.85
C THR A 185 -6.42 -3.15 -42.71
N ALA A 186 -6.49 -3.75 -41.52
CA ALA A 186 -6.84 -3.05 -40.29
C ALA A 186 -6.17 -3.70 -39.08
N ILE A 187 -5.89 -2.89 -38.06
CA ILE A 187 -5.20 -3.32 -36.84
C ILE A 187 -5.68 -2.52 -35.63
N VAL A 188 -5.66 -3.16 -34.46
CA VAL A 188 -5.94 -2.59 -33.15
C VAL A 188 -4.72 -2.75 -32.27
N PHE A 189 -4.29 -1.64 -31.68
CA PHE A 189 -3.31 -1.54 -30.63
C PHE A 189 -3.98 -1.23 -29.30
N LEU A 190 -3.57 -1.90 -28.22
CA LEU A 190 -3.96 -1.54 -26.86
C LEU A 190 -2.78 -0.94 -26.11
N ARG A 191 -3.08 0.02 -25.23
CA ARG A 191 -2.06 0.76 -24.50
C ARG A 191 -1.54 -0.03 -23.30
N GLU A 192 -0.22 -0.13 -23.18
CA GLU A 192 0.53 -0.69 -22.05
C GLU A 192 1.55 0.37 -21.58
N GLY A 193 1.22 1.12 -20.54
CA GLY A 193 2.06 2.24 -20.07
C GLY A 193 2.21 3.33 -21.15
N ASP A 194 3.44 3.58 -21.58
CA ASP A 194 3.77 4.55 -22.64
C ASP A 194 3.92 3.91 -24.03
N THR A 195 3.55 2.63 -24.14
CA THR A 195 3.59 1.86 -25.38
C THR A 195 2.20 1.43 -25.84
N LEU A 196 2.07 1.16 -27.14
CA LEU A 196 0.90 0.61 -27.81
C LEU A 196 1.29 -0.74 -28.39
N ARG A 197 0.62 -1.80 -27.97
CA ARG A 197 0.90 -3.16 -28.41
C ARG A 197 -0.18 -3.67 -29.35
N ALA A 198 0.22 -4.26 -30.47
CA ALA A 198 -0.69 -4.88 -31.41
C ALA A 198 -1.46 -6.03 -30.74
N ARG A 199 -2.78 -6.07 -30.92
CA ARG A 199 -3.66 -7.08 -30.31
C ARG A 199 -4.51 -7.83 -31.31
N ALA A 200 -4.87 -7.19 -32.41
CA ALA A 200 -5.55 -7.83 -33.51
C ALA A 200 -5.17 -7.12 -34.81
N ALA A 201 -4.86 -7.87 -35.85
CA ALA A 201 -4.61 -7.37 -37.19
C ALA A 201 -5.26 -8.30 -38.21
N VAL A 202 -5.67 -7.75 -39.34
CA VAL A 202 -6.27 -8.47 -40.48
C VAL A 202 -5.79 -7.86 -41.81
N GLY A 203 -5.78 -8.68 -42.85
CA GLY A 203 -5.32 -8.27 -44.19
C GLY A 203 -3.80 -8.23 -44.28
N LEU A 204 -3.24 -7.13 -44.81
CA LEU A 204 -1.79 -7.02 -45.07
C LEU A 204 -0.91 -7.08 -43.81
N GLU A 205 -1.46 -6.66 -42.67
CA GLU A 205 -0.78 -6.60 -41.38
C GLU A 205 -1.06 -7.83 -40.49
N GLU A 206 -1.70 -8.90 -41.00
CA GLU A 206 -2.06 -10.08 -40.19
C GLU A 206 -0.84 -10.84 -39.62
N ASP A 207 0.28 -10.85 -40.36
CA ASP A 207 1.54 -11.48 -39.95
C ASP A 207 2.39 -10.61 -39.02
N LEU A 208 1.94 -9.41 -38.64
CA LEU A 208 2.65 -8.64 -37.61
C LEU A 208 2.71 -9.48 -36.34
N GLU A 209 3.93 -9.74 -35.86
CA GLU A 209 4.15 -10.47 -34.61
C GLU A 209 3.25 -9.87 -33.51
N ARG A 210 2.53 -10.73 -32.76
CA ARG A 210 1.62 -10.32 -31.67
C ARG A 210 2.29 -9.47 -30.58
N ASP A 211 3.61 -9.33 -30.64
CA ASP A 211 4.45 -8.57 -29.72
C ASP A 211 4.95 -7.24 -30.30
N PHE A 212 4.48 -6.84 -31.48
CA PHE A 212 4.84 -5.55 -32.05
C PHE A 212 4.33 -4.39 -31.17
N THR A 213 5.26 -3.52 -30.77
CA THR A 213 5.01 -2.39 -29.88
C THR A 213 5.45 -1.08 -30.51
N VAL A 214 4.71 -0.01 -30.19
CA VAL A 214 4.97 1.36 -30.65
C VAL A 214 4.99 2.28 -29.44
N THR A 215 6.04 3.08 -29.28
CA THR A 215 6.12 4.05 -28.18
C THR A 215 5.35 5.33 -28.51
N ILE A 216 4.60 5.90 -27.58
CA ILE A 216 3.90 7.18 -27.78
C ILE A 216 4.91 8.33 -27.59
N PRO A 217 4.98 9.34 -28.48
CA PRO A 217 4.11 9.65 -29.62
C PRO A 217 4.65 9.16 -30.98
N GLU A 218 5.58 8.21 -31.00
CA GLU A 218 6.23 7.77 -32.22
C GLU A 218 5.35 6.87 -33.10
N GLY A 219 5.63 6.87 -34.41
CA GLY A 219 4.88 6.03 -35.34
C GLY A 219 3.45 6.53 -35.59
N LEU A 220 2.75 5.87 -36.52
CA LEU A 220 1.39 6.26 -36.89
C LEU A 220 0.44 6.11 -35.70
N ALA A 221 0.48 4.96 -35.03
CA ALA A 221 -0.39 4.69 -33.88
C ALA A 221 -0.06 5.62 -32.69
N GLY A 222 1.21 5.87 -32.40
CA GLY A 222 1.61 6.80 -31.33
C GLY A 222 1.20 8.24 -31.63
N HIS A 223 1.27 8.68 -32.91
CA HIS A 223 0.80 10.01 -33.31
C HIS A 223 -0.71 10.16 -33.13
N VAL A 224 -1.50 9.17 -33.54
CA VAL A 224 -2.96 9.16 -33.33
C VAL A 224 -3.31 9.20 -31.84
N ALA A 225 -2.58 8.45 -31.00
CA ALA A 225 -2.75 8.49 -29.55
C ALA A 225 -2.40 9.87 -28.97
N ALA A 226 -1.35 10.53 -29.45
CA ALA A 226 -0.96 11.85 -28.99
C ALA A 226 -2.00 12.92 -29.35
N GLU A 227 -2.54 12.87 -30.57
CA GLU A 227 -3.54 13.83 -31.07
C GLU A 227 -4.93 13.65 -30.43
N ARG A 228 -5.25 12.46 -29.90
CA ARG A 228 -6.55 12.13 -29.27
C ARG A 228 -7.78 12.39 -30.15
N LYS A 229 -7.59 12.48 -31.46
CA LYS A 229 -8.64 12.61 -32.49
C LYS A 229 -8.29 11.73 -33.70
N PRO A 230 -9.26 11.39 -34.56
CA PRO A 230 -8.96 10.66 -35.79
C PRO A 230 -7.98 11.41 -36.69
N VAL A 231 -7.03 10.69 -37.29
CA VAL A 231 -6.00 11.25 -38.19
C VAL A 231 -6.00 10.49 -39.50
N PHE A 232 -5.92 11.22 -40.61
CA PHE A 232 -5.83 10.67 -41.95
C PHE A 232 -4.45 10.95 -42.54
N PHE A 233 -3.78 9.91 -43.03
CA PHE A 233 -2.46 9.97 -43.65
C PHE A 233 -2.63 9.71 -45.15
N LYS A 234 -2.26 10.73 -45.95
CA LYS A 234 -2.16 10.63 -47.41
C LYS A 234 -0.77 10.12 -47.77
N ASP A 235 -0.70 9.22 -48.73
CA ASP A 235 0.54 8.55 -49.15
C ASP A 235 1.30 7.93 -47.96
N ALA A 236 0.60 7.07 -47.21
CA ALA A 236 1.08 6.53 -45.95
C ALA A 236 2.44 5.83 -46.07
N ALA A 237 2.75 5.20 -47.20
CA ALA A 237 4.03 4.56 -47.46
C ALA A 237 5.22 5.54 -47.41
N ASN A 238 5.01 6.83 -47.67
CA ASN A 238 6.04 7.86 -47.68
C ASN A 238 5.93 8.86 -46.52
N ASP A 239 4.93 8.72 -45.64
CA ASP A 239 4.72 9.64 -44.52
C ASP A 239 5.81 9.48 -43.43
N PRO A 240 6.43 10.57 -42.95
CA PRO A 240 7.45 10.53 -41.90
C PRO A 240 7.00 9.88 -40.58
N HIS A 241 5.70 9.96 -40.26
CA HIS A 241 5.14 9.37 -39.04
C HIS A 241 4.89 7.87 -39.19
N VAL A 242 4.86 7.32 -40.40
CA VAL A 242 4.64 5.89 -40.63
C VAL A 242 5.97 5.16 -40.56
N LYS A 243 6.25 4.49 -39.43
CA LYS A 243 7.45 3.65 -39.24
C LYS A 243 7.26 2.17 -39.59
N SER A 244 6.03 1.70 -39.86
CA SER A 244 5.74 0.30 -40.16
C SER A 244 6.35 -0.14 -41.51
N GLU A 245 7.23 -1.13 -41.48
CA GLU A 245 7.88 -1.67 -42.69
C GLU A 245 6.86 -2.36 -43.62
N VAL A 246 5.81 -2.97 -43.07
CA VAL A 246 4.74 -3.58 -43.86
C VAL A 246 4.00 -2.52 -44.68
N ILE A 247 3.61 -1.40 -44.05
CA ILE A 247 2.90 -0.30 -44.72
C ILE A 247 3.77 0.30 -45.85
N ARG A 248 5.07 0.48 -45.60
CA ARG A 248 6.02 1.01 -46.58
C ARG A 248 6.29 0.05 -47.74
N SER A 249 6.65 -1.20 -47.44
CA SER A 249 7.04 -2.19 -48.44
C SER A 249 5.89 -2.64 -49.34
N LYS A 250 4.66 -2.70 -48.81
CA LYS A 250 3.46 -3.02 -49.58
C LYS A 250 2.91 -1.83 -50.36
N GLY A 251 3.38 -0.60 -50.09
CA GLY A 251 2.95 0.60 -50.81
C GLY A 251 1.53 1.04 -50.45
N VAL A 252 1.17 0.97 -49.16
CA VAL A 252 -0.14 1.45 -48.67
C VAL A 252 -0.26 2.95 -48.90
N ARG A 253 -1.29 3.35 -49.63
CA ARG A 253 -1.48 4.72 -50.12
C ARG A 253 -2.25 5.61 -49.16
N ALA A 254 -3.17 5.04 -48.40
CA ALA A 254 -4.02 5.80 -47.49
C ALA A 254 -4.19 5.04 -46.17
N VAL A 255 -4.08 5.74 -45.04
CA VAL A 255 -4.33 5.18 -43.70
C VAL A 255 -5.20 6.14 -42.91
N TYR A 256 -6.16 5.61 -42.16
CA TYR A 256 -6.98 6.37 -41.22
C TYR A 256 -6.90 5.73 -39.84
N GLY A 257 -6.42 6.49 -38.87
CA GLY A 257 -6.30 6.09 -37.48
C GLY A 257 -7.38 6.74 -36.61
N VAL A 258 -7.91 5.97 -35.66
CA VAL A 258 -8.92 6.40 -34.69
C VAL A 258 -8.44 6.00 -33.29
N PRO A 259 -8.38 6.94 -32.33
CA PRO A 259 -8.03 6.62 -30.96
C PRO A 259 -9.22 5.94 -30.25
N MET A 260 -8.92 4.95 -29.41
CA MET A 260 -9.87 4.31 -28.51
C MET A 260 -9.82 5.04 -27.18
N MET A 261 -10.91 5.71 -26.81
CA MET A 261 -10.99 6.61 -25.66
C MET A 261 -11.83 5.99 -24.54
N ARG A 262 -11.34 6.10 -23.30
CA ARG A 262 -12.11 5.91 -22.07
C ARG A 262 -12.00 7.19 -21.28
N ASP A 263 -13.12 7.92 -21.17
CA ASP A 263 -13.14 9.30 -20.67
C ASP A 263 -12.11 10.13 -21.48
N ASP A 264 -11.16 10.79 -20.81
CA ASP A 264 -10.09 11.58 -21.44
C ASP A 264 -8.79 10.79 -21.71
N LYS A 265 -8.78 9.47 -21.47
CA LYS A 265 -7.59 8.62 -21.61
C LYS A 265 -7.66 7.76 -22.86
N VAL A 266 -6.57 7.76 -23.63
CA VAL A 266 -6.36 6.82 -24.74
C VAL A 266 -6.05 5.44 -24.17
N ILE A 267 -6.90 4.46 -24.43
CA ILE A 267 -6.71 3.05 -24.04
C ILE A 267 -6.17 2.18 -25.17
N GLY A 268 -6.15 2.72 -26.40
CA GLY A 268 -5.69 2.04 -27.59
C GLY A 268 -5.85 2.89 -28.84
N VAL A 269 -5.44 2.36 -29.98
CA VAL A 269 -5.57 2.98 -31.29
C VAL A 269 -5.94 1.90 -32.29
N ALA A 270 -6.86 2.21 -33.19
CA ALA A 270 -7.16 1.35 -34.32
C ALA A 270 -6.91 2.11 -35.62
N HIS A 271 -6.37 1.45 -36.64
CA HIS A 271 -6.27 2.04 -37.97
C HIS A 271 -6.66 1.04 -39.05
N PHE A 272 -7.03 1.58 -40.21
CA PHE A 272 -7.20 0.81 -41.44
C PHE A 272 -6.43 1.44 -42.60
N GLY A 273 -6.11 0.64 -43.62
CA GLY A 273 -5.26 1.05 -44.73
C GLY A 273 -5.73 0.51 -46.08
N SER A 274 -5.34 1.21 -47.15
CA SER A 274 -5.65 0.84 -48.53
C SER A 274 -4.42 0.89 -49.44
N LEU A 275 -4.30 -0.08 -50.33
CA LEU A 275 -3.34 -0.13 -51.45
C LEU A 275 -3.86 0.60 -52.69
N THR A 276 -5.19 0.69 -52.84
CA THR A 276 -5.82 1.16 -54.07
C THR A 276 -6.40 2.57 -53.93
N ALA A 277 -6.98 2.89 -52.78
CA ALA A 277 -7.60 4.17 -52.51
C ALA A 277 -6.57 5.22 -52.06
N PHE A 278 -6.70 6.44 -52.59
CA PHE A 278 -5.94 7.61 -52.13
C PHE A 278 -6.67 8.40 -51.04
N GLU A 279 -7.98 8.18 -50.91
CA GLU A 279 -8.85 8.81 -49.92
C GLU A 279 -10.00 7.86 -49.60
N PHE A 280 -10.43 7.85 -48.33
CA PHE A 280 -11.59 7.09 -47.89
C PHE A 280 -12.85 7.94 -47.96
N SER A 281 -13.96 7.31 -48.33
CA SER A 281 -15.26 7.97 -48.27
C SER A 281 -15.65 8.27 -46.83
N GLU A 282 -16.47 9.30 -46.61
CA GLU A 282 -16.99 9.61 -45.26
C GLU A 282 -17.83 8.45 -44.69
N GLU A 283 -18.44 7.63 -45.55
CA GLU A 283 -19.16 6.43 -45.12
C GLU A 283 -18.22 5.37 -44.53
N ASP A 284 -17.06 5.15 -45.16
CA ASP A 284 -16.09 4.17 -44.70
C ASP A 284 -15.41 4.64 -43.41
N LYS A 285 -15.09 5.94 -43.31
CA LYS A 285 -14.57 6.56 -42.07
C LYS A 285 -15.59 6.45 -40.93
N LEU A 286 -16.88 6.74 -41.20
CA LEU A 286 -17.95 6.64 -40.22
C LEU A 286 -18.16 5.20 -39.76
N LEU A 287 -18.18 4.24 -40.70
CA LEU A 287 -18.28 2.83 -40.39
C LEU A 287 -17.12 2.40 -39.48
N PHE A 288 -15.89 2.74 -39.84
CA PHE A 288 -14.70 2.40 -39.06
C PHE A 288 -14.74 3.02 -37.66
N ARG A 289 -15.11 4.31 -37.51
CA ARG A 289 -15.28 4.93 -36.18
C ARG A 289 -16.32 4.20 -35.32
N THR A 290 -17.41 3.74 -35.93
CA THR A 290 -18.46 2.97 -35.24
C THR A 290 -17.92 1.60 -34.79
N THR A 291 -17.19 0.92 -35.66
CA THR A 291 -16.46 -0.33 -35.37
C THR A 291 -15.49 -0.14 -34.19
N VAL A 292 -14.66 0.89 -34.23
CA VAL A 292 -13.67 1.19 -33.18
C VAL A 292 -14.35 1.57 -31.86
N SER A 293 -15.46 2.30 -31.89
CA SER A 293 -16.25 2.60 -30.69
C SER A 293 -16.78 1.33 -30.02
N ARG A 294 -17.25 0.34 -30.81
CA ARG A 294 -17.67 -0.96 -30.28
C ARG A 294 -16.51 -1.77 -29.71
N ALA A 295 -15.38 -1.81 -30.40
CA ALA A 295 -14.15 -2.42 -29.90
C ALA A 295 -13.73 -1.79 -28.56
N THR A 296 -13.81 -0.46 -28.45
CA THR A 296 -13.49 0.31 -27.24
C THR A 296 -14.38 -0.15 -26.08
N SER A 297 -15.69 -0.23 -26.28
CA SER A 297 -16.62 -0.66 -25.23
C SER A 297 -16.35 -2.09 -24.73
N VAL A 298 -15.98 -3.02 -25.60
CA VAL A 298 -15.67 -4.41 -25.19
C VAL A 298 -14.35 -4.49 -24.43
N VAL A 299 -13.31 -3.78 -24.89
CA VAL A 299 -12.04 -3.70 -24.18
C VAL A 299 -12.23 -3.08 -22.80
N VAL A 300 -12.97 -1.98 -22.69
CA VAL A 300 -13.29 -1.34 -21.40
C VAL A 300 -14.05 -2.30 -20.49
N LYS A 301 -15.05 -3.01 -21.03
CA LYS A 301 -15.82 -3.98 -20.24
C LYS A 301 -14.94 -5.12 -19.72
N ALA A 302 -14.04 -5.65 -20.54
CA ALA A 302 -13.11 -6.71 -20.12
C ALA A 302 -12.18 -6.22 -19.02
N GLN A 303 -11.57 -5.04 -19.17
CA GLN A 303 -10.74 -4.41 -18.14
C GLN A 303 -11.50 -4.22 -16.82
N LEU A 304 -12.75 -3.74 -16.87
CA LEU A 304 -13.59 -3.57 -15.67
C LEU A 304 -13.91 -4.90 -14.97
N VAL A 305 -14.16 -5.97 -15.74
CA VAL A 305 -14.41 -7.31 -15.18
C VAL A 305 -13.14 -7.84 -14.50
N ASP A 306 -11.98 -7.64 -15.09
CA ASP A 306 -10.71 -8.05 -14.50
C ASP A 306 -10.35 -7.24 -13.25
N ASP A 307 -10.61 -5.92 -13.26
CA ASP A 307 -10.48 -5.05 -12.08
C ASP A 307 -11.40 -5.52 -10.94
N LEU A 308 -12.66 -5.82 -11.26
CA LEU A 308 -13.63 -6.33 -10.29
C LEU A 308 -13.20 -7.68 -9.68
N ARG A 309 -12.75 -8.62 -10.51
CA ARG A 309 -12.26 -9.94 -10.05
C ARG A 309 -11.04 -9.80 -9.14
N ARG A 310 -10.12 -8.87 -9.46
CA ARG A 310 -8.96 -8.58 -8.62
C ARG A 310 -9.38 -8.01 -7.27
N ALA A 311 -10.27 -7.03 -7.27
CA ALA A 311 -10.81 -6.44 -6.04
C ALA A 311 -11.53 -7.48 -5.16
N GLU A 312 -12.38 -8.33 -5.76
CA GLU A 312 -13.08 -9.40 -5.05
C GLU A 312 -12.10 -10.41 -4.43
N THR A 313 -11.06 -10.81 -5.19
CA THR A 313 -10.02 -11.72 -4.69
C THR A 313 -9.26 -11.10 -3.51
N ALA A 314 -8.90 -9.83 -3.61
CA ALA A 314 -8.21 -9.11 -2.55
C ALA A 314 -9.08 -8.93 -1.29
N HIS A 315 -10.37 -8.63 -1.45
CA HIS A 315 -11.32 -8.54 -0.34
C HIS A 315 -11.53 -9.89 0.37
N ARG A 316 -11.70 -10.97 -0.39
CA ARG A 316 -11.81 -12.32 0.17
C ARG A 316 -10.55 -12.69 0.95
N PHE A 317 -9.37 -12.45 0.38
CA PHE A 317 -8.11 -12.65 1.08
C PHE A 317 -8.04 -11.87 2.39
N LEU A 318 -8.34 -10.56 2.38
CA LEU A 318 -8.34 -9.74 3.60
C LEU A 318 -9.28 -10.31 4.66
N SER A 319 -10.48 -10.74 4.27
CA SER A 319 -11.46 -11.33 5.18
C SER A 319 -10.93 -12.62 5.81
N ASP A 320 -10.40 -13.54 5.00
CA ASP A 320 -9.87 -14.82 5.47
C ASP A 320 -8.62 -14.63 6.36
N ALA A 321 -7.71 -13.74 5.97
CA ALA A 321 -6.54 -13.36 6.75
C ALA A 321 -6.94 -12.77 8.10
N SER A 322 -7.94 -11.89 8.12
CA SER A 322 -8.44 -11.26 9.36
C SER A 322 -9.01 -12.29 10.34
N LYS A 323 -9.77 -13.26 9.81
CA LYS A 323 -10.32 -14.34 10.62
C LYS A 323 -9.21 -15.17 11.26
N GLN A 324 -8.18 -15.54 10.48
CA GLN A 324 -7.03 -16.29 11.01
C GLN A 324 -6.25 -15.50 12.07
N LEU A 325 -6.01 -14.21 11.83
CA LEU A 325 -5.34 -13.30 12.76
C LEU A 325 -6.08 -13.16 14.10
N ALA A 326 -7.41 -13.28 14.11
CA ALA A 326 -8.22 -13.17 15.31
C ALA A 326 -8.36 -14.48 16.12
N GLU A 327 -8.23 -15.66 15.48
CA GLU A 327 -8.54 -16.96 16.11
C GLU A 327 -7.37 -17.58 16.90
N SER A 328 -6.13 -17.15 16.65
CA SER A 328 -4.92 -17.78 17.21
C SER A 328 -4.03 -16.77 17.94
N LEU A 329 -3.61 -17.15 19.14
CA LEU A 329 -2.62 -16.40 19.93
C LEU A 329 -1.17 -16.75 19.55
N ASP A 330 -0.95 -17.75 18.71
CA ASP A 330 0.37 -18.02 18.10
C ASP A 330 0.52 -17.18 16.83
N TYR A 331 0.91 -15.93 16.99
CA TYR A 331 1.05 -15.00 15.88
C TYR A 331 2.08 -15.46 14.84
N ARG A 332 3.12 -16.23 15.22
CA ARG A 332 4.13 -16.71 14.26
C ARG A 332 3.52 -17.67 13.26
N THR A 333 2.82 -18.69 13.76
CA THR A 333 2.10 -19.65 12.91
C THR A 333 1.01 -18.96 12.10
N THR A 334 0.31 -17.99 12.69
CA THR A 334 -0.76 -17.26 11.99
C THR A 334 -0.22 -16.40 10.86
N LEU A 335 0.90 -15.70 11.04
CA LEU A 335 1.55 -14.92 10.00
C LEU A 335 2.06 -15.80 8.85
N GLN A 336 2.58 -16.99 9.13
CA GLN A 336 2.95 -17.96 8.09
C GLN A 336 1.74 -18.41 7.26
N ARG A 337 0.61 -18.71 7.91
CA ARG A 337 -0.63 -19.08 7.21
C ARG A 337 -1.18 -17.94 6.38
N MET A 338 -1.16 -16.72 6.90
CA MET A 338 -1.53 -15.50 6.18
C MET A 338 -0.65 -15.29 4.95
N ALA A 339 0.67 -15.47 5.07
CA ALA A 339 1.60 -15.34 3.94
C ALA A 339 1.28 -16.36 2.84
N ARG A 340 0.98 -17.61 3.22
CA ARG A 340 0.53 -18.65 2.27
C ARG A 340 -0.83 -18.33 1.64
N LEU A 341 -1.77 -17.73 2.37
CA LEU A 341 -3.05 -17.31 1.78
C LEU A 341 -2.90 -16.15 0.79
N ALA A 342 -1.91 -15.29 0.98
CA ALA A 342 -1.64 -14.17 0.08
C ALA A 342 -1.19 -14.65 -1.32
N VAL A 343 -0.67 -15.88 -1.41
CA VAL A 343 -0.15 -16.48 -2.64
C VAL A 343 -1.08 -17.62 -3.11
N PRO A 344 -1.62 -17.59 -4.34
CA PRO A 344 -1.42 -16.60 -5.40
C PRO A 344 -2.42 -15.42 -5.36
N ALA A 345 -3.25 -15.31 -4.31
CA ALA A 345 -4.41 -14.43 -4.27
C ALA A 345 -4.08 -12.97 -4.62
N ILE A 346 -3.10 -12.38 -3.92
CA ILE A 346 -2.68 -10.98 -4.06
C ILE A 346 -1.17 -10.81 -4.31
N ALA A 347 -0.38 -11.89 -4.27
CA ALA A 347 1.04 -11.86 -4.56
C ALA A 347 1.54 -13.17 -5.21
N ASP A 348 2.67 -13.11 -5.91
CA ASP A 348 3.40 -14.31 -6.34
C ASP A 348 4.33 -14.79 -5.21
N TRP A 349 4.90 -13.84 -4.47
CA TRP A 349 5.65 -14.10 -3.24
C TRP A 349 5.11 -13.28 -2.08
N CYS A 350 5.08 -13.88 -0.90
CA CYS A 350 4.83 -13.16 0.35
C CYS A 350 5.92 -13.48 1.37
N VAL A 351 6.60 -12.45 1.85
CA VAL A 351 7.66 -12.56 2.86
C VAL A 351 7.22 -11.83 4.11
N VAL A 352 7.36 -12.48 5.27
CA VAL A 352 7.06 -11.89 6.57
C VAL A 352 8.28 -12.01 7.46
N ASP A 353 8.75 -10.86 7.94
CA ASP A 353 9.86 -10.74 8.88
C ASP A 353 9.35 -10.13 10.19
N LEU A 354 9.91 -10.56 11.32
CA LEU A 354 9.65 -9.99 12.64
C LEU A 354 10.91 -9.35 13.21
N VAL A 355 10.76 -8.23 13.90
CA VAL A 355 11.84 -7.54 14.58
C VAL A 355 11.85 -7.95 16.06
N GLU A 356 12.94 -8.58 16.49
CA GLU A 356 13.18 -8.98 17.88
C GLU A 356 14.53 -8.40 18.34
N ASN A 357 14.52 -7.62 19.43
CA ASN A 357 15.73 -6.96 19.96
C ASN A 357 16.49 -6.13 18.92
N GLY A 358 15.77 -5.42 18.04
CA GLY A 358 16.35 -4.63 16.95
C GLY A 358 16.90 -5.44 15.78
N THR A 359 16.77 -6.76 15.79
CA THR A 359 17.21 -7.65 14.71
C THR A 359 16.00 -8.18 13.94
N SER A 360 15.99 -7.99 12.62
CA SER A 360 14.96 -8.59 11.76
C SER A 360 15.22 -10.08 11.57
N ARG A 361 14.18 -10.89 11.72
CA ARG A 361 14.22 -12.34 11.52
C ARG A 361 13.07 -12.76 10.64
N ARG A 362 13.39 -13.48 9.57
CA ARG A 362 12.39 -14.06 8.68
C ARG A 362 11.55 -15.13 9.37
N VAL A 363 10.24 -15.01 9.21
CA VAL A 363 9.23 -15.96 9.73
C VAL A 363 8.61 -16.78 8.63
N SER A 364 8.43 -16.20 7.43
CA SER A 364 7.83 -16.88 6.30
C SER A 364 8.38 -16.35 4.98
N VAL A 365 8.66 -17.27 4.05
CA VAL A 365 8.65 -17.02 2.60
C VAL A 365 7.58 -17.94 2.04
N ALA A 366 6.61 -17.38 1.32
CA ALA A 366 5.57 -18.14 0.65
C ALA A 366 5.64 -17.94 -0.85
N HIS A 367 5.62 -19.04 -1.60
CA HIS A 367 5.51 -19.07 -3.06
C HIS A 367 4.68 -20.29 -3.49
N THR A 368 4.04 -20.27 -4.66
CA THR A 368 3.26 -21.44 -5.16
C THR A 368 4.12 -22.67 -5.48
N ASP A 369 5.39 -22.44 -5.80
CA ASP A 369 6.43 -23.44 -6.07
C ASP A 369 7.39 -23.58 -4.88
N PRO A 370 7.41 -24.74 -4.18
CA PRO A 370 8.32 -25.01 -3.06
C PRO A 370 9.82 -25.03 -3.43
N ALA A 371 10.18 -25.24 -4.71
CA ALA A 371 11.58 -25.13 -5.14
C ALA A 371 12.07 -23.68 -5.07
N LYS A 372 11.19 -22.72 -5.36
CA LYS A 372 11.45 -21.29 -5.28
C LYS A 372 11.53 -20.79 -3.83
N GLU A 373 10.74 -21.36 -2.92
CA GLU A 373 10.89 -21.09 -1.47
C GLU A 373 12.28 -21.48 -0.98
N ARG A 374 12.75 -22.70 -1.32
CA ARG A 374 14.11 -23.17 -0.98
C ARG A 374 15.19 -22.30 -1.60
N LEU A 375 15.02 -21.88 -2.85
CA LEU A 375 15.95 -20.97 -3.51
C LEU A 375 16.03 -19.62 -2.78
N ALA A 376 14.91 -19.08 -2.29
CA ALA A 376 14.92 -17.85 -1.52
C ALA A 376 15.64 -17.99 -0.16
N GLU A 377 15.48 -19.12 0.53
CA GLU A 377 16.23 -19.44 1.75
C GLU A 377 17.74 -19.55 1.47
N GLU A 378 18.12 -20.24 0.40
CA GLU A 378 19.52 -20.36 -0.04
C GLU A 378 20.13 -19.01 -0.44
N LEU A 379 19.35 -18.14 -1.09
CA LEU A 379 19.78 -16.80 -1.45
C LEU A 379 20.00 -15.92 -0.23
N GLU A 380 19.11 -15.98 0.76
CA GLU A 380 19.26 -15.21 2.00
C GLU A 380 20.49 -15.67 2.81
N ALA A 381 20.78 -16.98 2.81
CA ALA A 381 21.97 -17.51 3.47
C ALA A 381 23.27 -17.12 2.74
N ARG A 382 23.27 -17.11 1.40
CA ARG A 382 24.45 -16.76 0.57
C ARG A 382 24.67 -15.26 0.45
N TYR A 383 23.58 -14.48 0.43
CA TYR A 383 23.56 -13.03 0.24
C TYR A 383 22.70 -12.38 1.33
N PRO A 384 23.20 -12.31 2.59
CA PRO A 384 22.46 -11.68 3.67
C PRO A 384 22.17 -10.22 3.35
N THR A 385 20.92 -9.81 3.57
CA THR A 385 20.53 -8.41 3.32
C THR A 385 21.26 -7.49 4.29
N ASP A 386 21.85 -6.40 3.79
CA ASP A 386 22.47 -5.36 4.63
C ASP A 386 21.42 -4.76 5.59
N PRO A 387 21.60 -4.87 6.93
CA PRO A 387 20.70 -4.25 7.91
C PRO A 387 20.57 -2.73 7.77
N HIS A 388 21.53 -2.07 7.13
CA HIS A 388 21.56 -0.64 6.89
C HIS A 388 21.14 -0.24 5.47
N ALA A 389 20.61 -1.18 4.68
CA ALA A 389 20.07 -0.88 3.35
C ALA A 389 19.05 0.28 3.41
N VAL A 390 19.15 1.17 2.42
CA VAL A 390 18.31 2.38 2.30
C VAL A 390 17.00 2.12 1.54
N ILE A 391 16.82 0.89 1.04
CA ILE A 391 15.61 0.41 0.37
C ILE A 391 15.27 -1.01 0.86
N GLY A 392 14.07 -1.48 0.57
CA GLY A 392 13.63 -2.84 0.86
C GLY A 392 13.27 -3.08 2.33
N ILE A 393 13.25 -4.36 2.72
CA ILE A 393 12.80 -4.80 4.04
C ILE A 393 13.57 -4.11 5.20
N PRO A 394 14.92 -4.01 5.20
CA PRO A 394 15.64 -3.36 6.30
C PRO A 394 15.29 -1.89 6.46
N ASN A 395 15.06 -1.17 5.34
CA ASN A 395 14.67 0.23 5.37
C ASN A 395 13.27 0.41 5.99
N VAL A 396 12.30 -0.41 5.58
CA VAL A 396 10.93 -0.36 6.12
C VAL A 396 10.90 -0.75 7.60
N ALA A 397 11.64 -1.79 7.99
CA ALA A 397 11.74 -2.22 9.39
C ALA A 397 12.30 -1.10 10.29
N ARG A 398 13.35 -0.40 9.82
CA ARG A 398 14.02 0.67 10.58
C ARG A 398 13.24 1.99 10.60
N THR A 399 12.60 2.36 9.50
CA THR A 399 11.92 3.67 9.37
C THR A 399 10.46 3.63 9.78
N GLY A 400 9.83 2.44 9.80
CA GLY A 400 8.40 2.30 10.03
C GLY A 400 7.56 2.94 8.93
N ARG A 401 8.11 3.17 7.74
CA ARG A 401 7.40 3.74 6.58
C ARG A 401 7.27 2.71 5.47
N PRO A 402 6.10 2.60 4.81
CA PRO A 402 5.92 1.66 3.71
C PRO A 402 6.75 2.07 2.49
N GLU A 403 7.07 1.07 1.67
CA GLU A 403 7.81 1.22 0.42
C GLU A 403 7.04 0.50 -0.70
N TRP A 404 6.85 1.18 -1.83
CA TRP A 404 6.16 0.62 -2.99
C TRP A 404 6.94 0.96 -4.26
N GLN A 405 7.24 -0.07 -5.04
CA GLN A 405 7.91 0.06 -6.32
C GLN A 405 6.99 -0.49 -7.43
N PRO A 406 6.38 0.39 -8.26
CA PRO A 406 5.42 -0.01 -9.29
C PRO A 406 6.09 -0.81 -10.42
N GLU A 407 7.36 -0.55 -10.68
CA GLU A 407 8.14 -1.23 -11.70
C GLU A 407 9.59 -1.45 -11.28
N ILE A 408 10.06 -2.68 -11.44
CA ILE A 408 11.46 -3.07 -11.26
C ILE A 408 12.14 -3.09 -12.61
N THR A 409 13.13 -2.23 -12.79
CA THR A 409 13.96 -2.17 -14.00
C THR A 409 15.21 -3.03 -13.85
N ASP A 410 15.84 -3.41 -14.97
CA ASP A 410 17.12 -4.14 -14.93
C ASP A 410 18.22 -3.34 -14.22
N ALA A 411 18.20 -2.00 -14.34
CA ALA A 411 19.11 -1.12 -13.61
C ALA A 411 18.89 -1.20 -12.09
N THR A 412 17.64 -1.31 -11.63
CA THR A 412 17.31 -1.50 -10.22
C THR A 412 17.83 -2.84 -9.69
N LEU A 413 17.69 -3.90 -10.49
CA LEU A 413 18.22 -5.23 -10.14
C LEU A 413 19.75 -5.20 -10.04
N ALA A 414 20.42 -4.58 -11.02
CA ALA A 414 21.87 -4.45 -11.05
C ALA A 414 22.42 -3.66 -9.85
N ALA A 415 21.71 -2.61 -9.41
CA ALA A 415 22.10 -1.82 -8.24
C ALA A 415 21.93 -2.58 -6.91
N THR A 416 21.07 -3.60 -6.86
CA THR A 416 20.78 -4.39 -5.65
C THR A 416 21.63 -5.66 -5.57
N ALA A 417 22.12 -6.15 -6.71
CA ALA A 417 22.91 -7.36 -6.78
C ALA A 417 24.28 -7.19 -6.10
N HIS A 418 24.71 -8.22 -5.38
CA HIS A 418 26.01 -8.24 -4.71
C HIS A 418 27.15 -8.63 -5.67
N ASP A 419 26.85 -9.51 -6.61
CA ASP A 419 27.76 -9.99 -7.64
C ASP A 419 26.99 -10.38 -8.91
N ALA A 420 27.73 -10.87 -9.92
CA ALA A 420 27.16 -11.27 -11.21
C ALA A 420 26.25 -12.51 -11.12
N GLU A 421 26.50 -13.43 -10.18
CA GLU A 421 25.67 -14.61 -9.98
C GLU A 421 24.33 -14.21 -9.35
N HIS A 422 24.37 -13.36 -8.33
CA HIS A 422 23.19 -12.80 -7.68
C HIS A 422 22.34 -12.02 -8.69
N LEU A 423 22.94 -11.18 -9.54
CA LEU A 423 22.21 -10.47 -10.60
C LEU A 423 21.53 -11.43 -11.58
N ARG A 424 22.22 -12.52 -11.97
CA ARG A 424 21.64 -13.54 -12.86
C ARG A 424 20.40 -14.18 -12.21
N ILE A 425 20.49 -14.55 -10.94
CA ILE A 425 19.37 -15.16 -10.22
C ILE A 425 18.21 -14.17 -10.07
N LEU A 426 18.47 -12.91 -9.71
CA LEU A 426 17.43 -11.87 -9.62
C LEU A 426 16.69 -11.66 -10.95
N ARG A 427 17.39 -11.74 -12.08
CA ARG A 427 16.77 -11.69 -13.42
C ARG A 427 15.92 -12.93 -13.71
N GLU A 428 16.40 -14.11 -13.33
CA GLU A 428 15.66 -15.38 -13.47
C GLU A 428 14.39 -15.42 -12.60
N LEU A 429 14.40 -14.77 -11.44
CA LEU A 429 13.21 -14.62 -10.58
C LEU A 429 12.13 -13.74 -11.23
N GLY A 430 12.48 -12.88 -12.19
CA GLY A 430 11.51 -12.16 -13.01
C GLY A 430 10.64 -11.14 -12.26
N ILE A 431 11.10 -10.64 -11.11
CA ILE A 431 10.36 -9.69 -10.27
C ILE A 431 9.94 -8.46 -11.06
N LYS A 432 8.66 -8.06 -10.94
CA LYS A 432 8.04 -6.95 -11.67
C LYS A 432 7.69 -5.75 -10.79
N SER A 433 7.21 -5.98 -9.57
CA SER A 433 6.77 -4.95 -8.62
C SER A 433 6.78 -5.51 -7.20
N TYR A 434 6.92 -4.65 -6.19
CA TYR A 434 6.75 -5.04 -4.79
C TYR A 434 6.05 -3.95 -3.96
N ILE A 435 5.42 -4.38 -2.88
CA ILE A 435 4.99 -3.55 -1.74
C ILE A 435 5.62 -4.12 -0.48
N ILE A 436 6.17 -3.26 0.37
CA ILE A 436 6.67 -3.63 1.69
C ILE A 436 6.03 -2.69 2.70
N VAL A 437 5.32 -3.25 3.68
CA VAL A 437 4.65 -2.48 4.75
C VAL A 437 5.18 -2.90 6.11
N PRO A 438 5.31 -1.96 7.06
CA PRO A 438 5.72 -2.26 8.42
C PRO A 438 4.52 -2.71 9.26
N ILE A 439 4.74 -3.68 10.15
CA ILE A 439 3.79 -4.10 11.16
C ILE A 439 4.02 -3.22 12.39
N VAL A 440 3.32 -2.09 12.47
CA VAL A 440 3.54 -1.07 13.53
C VAL A 440 2.36 -1.05 14.50
N SER A 441 2.66 -1.02 15.81
CA SER A 441 1.70 -0.60 16.83
C SER A 441 2.37 0.37 17.80
N ARG A 442 1.64 1.42 18.22
CA ARG A 442 2.10 2.44 19.19
C ARG A 442 3.49 3.03 18.93
N GLY A 443 3.91 3.12 17.66
CA GLY A 443 5.23 3.64 17.26
C GLY A 443 6.37 2.63 17.31
N GLU A 444 6.10 1.36 17.65
CA GLU A 444 7.06 0.26 17.60
C GLU A 444 6.81 -0.60 16.34
N THR A 445 7.86 -0.90 15.59
CA THR A 445 7.80 -1.82 14.44
C THR A 445 8.05 -3.25 14.90
N PHE A 446 7.02 -4.10 14.84
CA PHE A 446 7.13 -5.52 15.18
C PHE A 446 7.65 -6.39 14.03
N GLY A 447 7.65 -5.88 12.80
CA GLY A 447 7.99 -6.67 11.62
C GLY A 447 7.66 -5.98 10.31
N THR A 448 7.73 -6.73 9.21
CA THR A 448 7.34 -6.26 7.87
C THR A 448 6.62 -7.35 7.10
N ILE A 449 5.71 -6.95 6.21
CA ILE A 449 5.08 -7.81 5.21
C ILE A 449 5.51 -7.29 3.84
N ALA A 450 6.12 -8.14 3.03
CA ALA A 450 6.51 -7.84 1.66
C ALA A 450 5.72 -8.71 0.69
N LEU A 451 5.03 -8.08 -0.25
CA LEU A 451 4.33 -8.71 -1.36
C LEU A 451 5.09 -8.42 -2.66
N VAL A 452 5.34 -9.44 -3.46
CA VAL A 452 6.12 -9.33 -4.70
C VAL A 452 5.37 -9.99 -5.85
N THR A 453 5.41 -9.36 -7.02
CA THR A 453 4.91 -9.94 -8.28
C THR A 453 6.06 -10.32 -9.20
N ALA A 454 5.88 -11.42 -9.92
CA ALA A 454 6.80 -11.96 -10.90
C ALA A 454 6.01 -12.59 -12.06
N GLU A 455 5.68 -13.88 -11.98
CA GLU A 455 5.11 -14.67 -13.09
C GLU A 455 3.68 -14.29 -13.44
N SER A 456 2.92 -13.72 -12.50
CA SER A 456 1.55 -13.24 -12.78
C SER A 456 1.53 -12.03 -13.71
N GLY A 457 2.66 -11.32 -13.86
CA GLY A 457 2.72 -10.04 -14.57
C GLY A 457 1.92 -8.91 -13.89
N ARG A 458 1.39 -9.15 -12.69
CA ARG A 458 0.66 -8.13 -11.91
C ARG A 458 1.61 -6.97 -11.59
N ARG A 459 1.07 -5.75 -11.59
CA ARG A 459 1.76 -4.58 -11.03
C ARG A 459 0.90 -3.98 -9.93
N TYR A 460 1.54 -3.65 -8.82
CA TYR A 460 0.85 -3.04 -7.70
C TYR A 460 0.55 -1.57 -7.97
N SER A 461 -0.59 -1.13 -7.45
CA SER A 461 -1.09 0.23 -7.47
C SER A 461 -1.11 0.82 -6.05
N ALA A 462 -1.44 2.10 -5.94
CA ALA A 462 -1.68 2.74 -4.64
C ALA A 462 -2.80 2.06 -3.84
N THR A 463 -3.84 1.55 -4.52
CA THR A 463 -4.94 0.81 -3.86
C THR A 463 -4.43 -0.50 -3.23
N ASP A 464 -3.47 -1.17 -3.88
CA ASP A 464 -2.87 -2.39 -3.33
C ASP A 464 -2.00 -2.09 -2.10
N LEU A 465 -1.33 -0.94 -2.09
CA LEU A 465 -0.57 -0.47 -0.93
C LEU A 465 -1.49 -0.23 0.27
N GLU A 466 -2.59 0.52 0.10
CA GLU A 466 -3.57 0.79 1.17
C GLU A 466 -4.15 -0.50 1.76
N LEU A 467 -4.45 -1.47 0.88
CA LEU A 467 -4.94 -2.80 1.27
C LEU A 467 -3.90 -3.56 2.11
N THR A 468 -2.63 -3.50 1.69
CA THR A 468 -1.53 -4.19 2.38
C THR A 468 -1.22 -3.52 3.73
N GLU A 469 -1.31 -2.19 3.82
CA GLU A 469 -1.22 -1.48 5.10
C GLU A 469 -2.35 -1.88 6.05
N ASP A 470 -3.56 -2.12 5.53
CA ASP A 470 -4.67 -2.62 6.36
C ASP A 470 -4.39 -4.02 6.92
N LEU A 471 -3.84 -4.90 6.08
CA LEU A 471 -3.37 -6.21 6.51
C LEU A 471 -2.32 -6.09 7.63
N ALA A 472 -1.34 -5.20 7.47
CA ALA A 472 -0.29 -4.98 8.47
C ALA A 472 -0.84 -4.42 9.80
N ARG A 473 -1.82 -3.51 9.76
CA ARG A 473 -2.50 -3.03 10.98
C ARG A 473 -3.21 -4.14 11.74
N ARG A 474 -3.87 -5.05 11.01
CA ARG A 474 -4.54 -6.22 11.61
C ARG A 474 -3.52 -7.22 12.19
N ALA A 475 -2.42 -7.44 11.49
CA ALA A 475 -1.31 -8.24 11.98
C ALA A 475 -0.70 -7.64 13.27
N ALA A 476 -0.50 -6.32 13.31
CA ALA A 476 0.01 -5.62 14.49
C ALA A 476 -0.91 -5.81 15.70
N THR A 477 -2.22 -5.66 15.49
CA THR A 477 -3.24 -5.89 16.52
C THR A 477 -3.21 -7.33 17.06
N ALA A 478 -3.06 -8.32 16.18
CA ALA A 478 -2.98 -9.73 16.57
C ALA A 478 -1.71 -10.03 17.40
N ILE A 479 -0.55 -9.49 16.99
CA ILE A 479 0.72 -9.63 17.72
C ILE A 479 0.61 -8.98 19.11
N GLU A 480 0.05 -7.77 19.19
CA GLU A 480 -0.13 -7.05 20.46
C GLU A 480 -1.07 -7.81 21.40
N ASN A 481 -2.21 -8.29 20.91
CA ASN A 481 -3.15 -9.09 21.69
C ASN A 481 -2.51 -10.38 22.23
N ALA A 482 -1.73 -11.07 21.40
CA ALA A 482 -1.02 -12.28 21.81
C ALA A 482 0.01 -11.99 22.91
N ARG A 483 0.83 -10.94 22.76
CA ARG A 483 1.82 -10.53 23.76
C ARG A 483 1.14 -10.16 25.08
N LEU A 484 0.13 -9.29 25.05
CA LEU A 484 -0.62 -8.88 26.24
C LEU A 484 -1.27 -10.07 26.96
N TYR A 485 -1.80 -11.03 26.21
CA TYR A 485 -2.36 -12.24 26.78
C TYR A 485 -1.30 -13.10 27.47
N THR A 486 -0.15 -13.30 26.83
CA THR A 486 0.98 -14.04 27.43
C THR A 486 1.47 -13.36 28.71
N ASP A 487 1.64 -12.03 28.69
CA ASP A 487 2.08 -11.27 29.86
C ASP A 487 1.08 -11.37 31.02
N ALA A 488 -0.22 -11.27 30.72
CA ALA A 488 -1.28 -11.44 31.72
C ALA A 488 -1.27 -12.86 32.33
N GLN A 489 -1.09 -13.90 31.52
CA GLN A 489 -0.98 -15.28 32.00
C GLN A 489 0.25 -15.49 32.90
N GLN A 490 1.40 -14.93 32.52
CA GLN A 490 2.60 -14.99 33.35
C GLN A 490 2.39 -14.27 34.69
N ALA A 491 1.75 -13.10 34.69
CA ALA A 491 1.42 -12.39 35.91
C ALA A 491 0.49 -13.20 36.85
N VAL A 492 -0.50 -13.90 36.29
CA VAL A 492 -1.38 -14.80 37.06
C VAL A 492 -0.59 -15.95 37.68
N LEU A 493 0.25 -16.64 36.90
CA LEU A 493 1.06 -17.76 37.38
C LEU A 493 2.03 -17.34 38.50
N ILE A 494 2.67 -16.18 38.36
CA ILE A 494 3.53 -15.61 39.39
C ILE A 494 2.71 -15.37 40.66
N ARG A 495 1.53 -14.73 40.55
CA ARG A 495 0.65 -14.45 41.70
C ARG A 495 0.24 -15.73 42.43
N GLU A 496 -0.16 -16.77 41.70
CA GLU A 496 -0.54 -18.06 42.30
C GLU A 496 0.63 -18.72 43.04
N ARG A 497 1.83 -18.70 42.44
CA ARG A 497 3.06 -19.21 43.06
C ARG A 497 3.38 -18.47 44.37
N VAL A 498 3.26 -17.14 44.38
CA VAL A 498 3.44 -16.33 45.60
C VAL A 498 2.46 -16.75 46.69
N LEU A 499 1.17 -16.81 46.37
CA LEU A 499 0.13 -17.18 47.35
C LEU A 499 0.35 -18.58 47.94
N ALA A 500 0.80 -19.53 47.13
CA ALA A 500 1.10 -20.88 47.57
C ALA A 500 2.27 -20.94 48.57
N ILE A 501 3.40 -20.28 48.26
CA ILE A 501 4.60 -20.23 49.12
C ILE A 501 4.25 -19.58 50.46
N VAL A 502 3.60 -18.41 50.42
CA VAL A 502 3.22 -17.66 51.63
C VAL A 502 2.29 -18.45 52.52
N SER A 503 1.27 -19.09 51.94
CA SER A 503 0.30 -19.87 52.70
C SER A 503 0.93 -21.09 53.39
N HIS A 504 1.87 -21.75 52.72
CA HIS A 504 2.59 -22.89 53.28
C HIS A 504 3.48 -22.48 54.45
N ASP A 505 4.30 -21.44 54.27
CA ASP A 505 5.27 -21.02 55.27
C ASP A 505 4.59 -20.40 56.50
N LEU A 506 3.55 -19.58 56.30
CA LEU A 506 2.74 -19.08 57.40
C LEU A 506 2.04 -20.21 58.16
N ARG A 507 1.50 -21.23 57.49
CA ARG A 507 0.85 -22.37 58.16
C ARG A 507 1.84 -23.15 59.02
N ASN A 508 3.05 -23.38 58.51
CA ASN A 508 4.09 -24.07 59.26
C ASN A 508 4.53 -23.25 60.49
N GLN A 509 4.75 -21.95 60.33
CA GLN A 509 5.12 -21.06 61.43
C GLN A 509 4.00 -20.92 62.48
N LEU A 510 2.74 -20.79 62.04
CA LEU A 510 1.57 -20.82 62.94
C LEU A 510 1.45 -22.15 63.68
N GLY A 511 1.76 -23.28 63.04
CA GLY A 511 1.79 -24.60 63.69
C GLY A 511 2.78 -24.67 64.84
N VAL A 512 3.98 -24.08 64.68
CA VAL A 512 4.99 -23.99 65.74
C VAL A 512 4.52 -23.10 66.89
N VAL A 513 3.93 -21.93 66.59
CA VAL A 513 3.36 -21.03 67.61
C VAL A 513 2.25 -21.73 68.39
N ALA A 514 1.31 -22.38 67.70
CA ALA A 514 0.20 -23.10 68.31
C ALA A 514 0.68 -24.25 69.19
N MET A 515 1.72 -24.98 68.78
CA MET A 515 2.32 -26.06 69.58
C MET A 515 2.97 -25.51 70.86
N GLY A 516 3.76 -24.43 70.75
CA GLY A 516 4.35 -23.76 71.90
C GLY A 516 3.31 -23.25 72.90
N ALA A 517 2.23 -22.64 72.40
CA ALA A 517 1.13 -22.15 73.22
C ALA A 517 0.38 -23.31 73.93
N ASN A 518 0.16 -24.44 73.23
CA ASN A 518 -0.42 -25.64 73.82
C ASN A 518 0.45 -26.26 74.92
N LEU A 519 1.79 -26.27 74.75
CA LEU A 519 2.72 -26.75 75.77
C LEU A 519 2.65 -25.90 77.04
N LEU A 520 2.60 -24.57 76.89
CA LEU A 520 2.39 -23.63 77.99
C LEU A 520 1.04 -23.87 78.69
N SER A 521 -0.04 -24.04 77.92
CA SER A 521 -1.38 -24.29 78.46
C SER A 521 -1.49 -25.61 79.22
N ARG A 522 -0.78 -26.67 78.81
CA ARG A 522 -0.80 -27.99 79.48
C ARG A 522 0.04 -28.04 80.75
N LYS A 523 1.12 -27.26 80.83
CA LYS A 523 2.04 -27.21 81.98
C LYS A 523 1.66 -26.21 83.06
N ALA A 524 0.60 -25.43 82.86
CA ALA A 524 0.14 -24.38 83.80
C ALA A 524 -0.20 -24.86 85.23
N ALA A 525 -0.33 -26.17 85.46
CA ALA A 525 -0.65 -26.74 86.78
C ALA A 525 0.54 -27.38 87.53
N ALA A 526 1.75 -27.43 86.96
CA ALA A 526 2.91 -27.99 87.65
C ALA A 526 4.27 -27.49 87.11
N ILE A 527 4.91 -26.64 87.93
CA ILE A 527 6.37 -26.53 88.19
C ILE A 527 7.24 -25.70 87.20
N ASP A 528 8.32 -25.14 87.77
CA ASP A 528 9.56 -24.48 87.28
C ASP A 528 9.58 -23.45 86.14
N GLU A 529 10.37 -22.38 86.36
CA GLU A 529 10.53 -21.23 85.45
C GLU A 529 11.18 -21.64 84.10
N SER A 530 12.09 -22.62 84.11
CA SER A 530 12.79 -23.09 82.91
C SER A 530 11.90 -23.81 81.91
N ASP A 531 10.80 -24.42 82.38
CA ASP A 531 9.85 -25.17 81.56
C ASP A 531 8.83 -24.26 80.83
N ILE A 532 8.71 -23.02 81.29
CA ILE A 532 7.87 -21.95 80.73
C ILE A 532 8.66 -21.08 79.73
N ARG A 533 9.93 -20.82 80.03
CA ARG A 533 10.76 -19.91 79.24
C ARG A 533 10.98 -20.37 77.80
N LYS A 534 11.32 -21.64 77.57
CA LYS A 534 11.64 -22.18 76.23
C LYS A 534 10.45 -22.10 75.23
N PRO A 535 9.21 -22.49 75.59
CA PRO A 535 8.07 -22.29 74.70
C PRO A 535 7.78 -20.82 74.39
N ILE A 536 7.91 -19.91 75.37
CA ILE A 536 7.71 -18.46 75.16
C ILE A 536 8.74 -17.91 74.16
N GLU A 537 10.03 -18.22 74.36
CA GLU A 537 11.10 -17.81 73.44
C GLU A 537 10.90 -18.38 72.02
N THR A 538 10.33 -19.58 71.90
CA THR A 538 10.02 -20.19 70.60
C THR A 538 8.85 -19.50 69.91
N ILE A 539 7.79 -19.15 70.65
CA ILE A 539 6.66 -18.37 70.13
C ILE A 539 7.14 -16.99 69.67
N GLN A 540 7.89 -16.28 70.52
CA GLN A 540 8.39 -14.94 70.21
C GLN A 540 9.28 -14.94 68.97
N ARG A 541 10.28 -15.83 68.89
CA ARG A 541 11.12 -15.95 67.68
C ARG A 541 10.32 -16.27 66.43
N THR A 542 9.32 -17.15 66.52
CA THR A 542 8.49 -17.53 65.37
C THR A 542 7.59 -16.37 64.94
N ALA A 543 7.01 -15.63 65.89
CA ALA A 543 6.19 -14.45 65.61
C ALA A 543 6.99 -13.31 64.96
N THR A 544 8.19 -13.02 65.46
CA THR A 544 9.11 -12.05 64.83
C THR A 544 9.50 -12.50 63.41
N SER A 545 9.75 -13.79 63.21
CA SER A 545 10.02 -14.33 61.86
C SER A 545 8.83 -14.16 60.91
N MET A 546 7.60 -14.38 61.39
CA MET A 546 6.38 -14.14 60.61
C MET A 546 6.23 -12.65 60.24
N GLN A 547 6.54 -11.73 61.16
CA GLN A 547 6.48 -10.29 60.90
C GLN A 547 7.47 -9.88 59.81
N HIS A 548 8.71 -10.39 59.84
CA HIS A 548 9.69 -10.14 58.78
C HIS A 548 9.23 -10.71 57.43
N LEU A 549 8.69 -11.93 57.39
CA LEU A 549 8.15 -12.51 56.15
C LEU A 549 7.01 -11.65 55.56
N VAL A 550 6.09 -11.17 56.40
CA VAL A 550 5.00 -10.28 55.95
C VAL A 550 5.55 -8.95 55.44
N GLY A 551 6.55 -8.38 56.12
CA GLY A 551 7.26 -7.18 55.67
C GLY A 551 7.93 -7.37 54.31
N ASP A 552 8.69 -8.44 54.13
CA ASP A 552 9.36 -8.79 52.87
C ASP A 552 8.37 -8.93 51.72
N LEU A 553 7.19 -9.51 51.96
CA LEU A 553 6.14 -9.66 50.95
C LEU A 553 5.51 -8.32 50.56
N LEU A 554 5.30 -7.42 51.52
CA LEU A 554 4.77 -6.09 51.26
C LEU A 554 5.79 -5.22 50.51
N ASP A 555 7.07 -5.31 50.87
CA ASP A 555 8.16 -4.64 50.17
C ASP A 555 8.27 -5.17 48.74
N MET A 556 8.25 -6.49 48.54
CA MET A 556 8.25 -7.11 47.21
C MET A 556 7.06 -6.65 46.35
N ALA A 557 5.84 -6.71 46.89
CA ALA A 557 4.63 -6.28 46.17
C ALA A 557 4.70 -4.78 45.79
N SER A 558 5.29 -3.95 46.65
CA SER A 558 5.48 -2.53 46.41
C SER A 558 6.57 -2.26 45.37
N ILE A 559 7.65 -3.05 45.35
CA ILE A 559 8.72 -2.97 44.34
C ILE A 559 8.17 -3.33 42.96
N GLN A 560 7.45 -4.46 42.84
CA GLN A 560 6.87 -4.92 41.58
C GLN A 560 5.81 -3.95 41.02
N ALA A 561 5.02 -3.33 41.90
CA ALA A 561 4.02 -2.36 41.49
C ALA A 561 4.60 -0.96 41.19
N GLY A 562 5.91 -0.77 41.25
CA GLY A 562 6.53 0.55 41.07
C GLY A 562 6.30 1.52 42.25
N ARG A 563 5.58 1.10 43.30
CA ARG A 563 5.01 1.97 44.34
C ARG A 563 5.79 2.04 45.65
N LEU A 564 6.91 1.35 45.77
CA LEU A 564 7.78 1.48 46.95
C LEU A 564 8.26 2.94 47.07
N SER A 565 7.80 3.66 48.10
CA SER A 565 8.18 5.03 48.39
C SER A 565 9.52 5.07 49.12
N PHE A 566 10.38 6.00 48.73
CA PHE A 566 11.69 6.23 49.35
C PHE A 566 11.72 7.65 49.91
N ASP A 567 12.17 7.80 51.15
CA ASP A 567 12.48 9.11 51.71
C ASP A 567 13.96 9.43 51.46
N MET A 568 14.25 9.87 50.24
CA MET A 568 15.61 10.14 49.78
C MET A 568 16.12 11.45 50.40
N GLN A 569 17.10 11.35 51.29
CA GLN A 569 17.74 12.48 51.95
C GLN A 569 19.26 12.39 51.81
N PRO A 570 19.99 13.53 51.67
CA PRO A 570 21.43 13.54 51.82
C PRO A 570 21.83 13.06 53.22
N ALA A 571 22.65 12.02 53.29
CA ALA A 571 23.12 11.47 54.56
C ALA A 571 24.60 11.06 54.46
N GLU A 572 25.35 11.31 55.52
CA GLU A 572 26.71 10.80 55.67
C GLU A 572 26.66 9.26 55.77
N ILE A 573 27.44 8.57 54.96
CA ILE A 573 27.35 7.11 54.85
C ILE A 573 28.01 6.36 56.01
N THR A 574 29.08 6.93 56.62
CA THR A 574 29.82 6.28 57.72
C THR A 574 28.91 5.94 58.92
N PRO A 575 28.08 6.86 59.45
CA PRO A 575 27.16 6.54 60.55
C PRO A 575 26.18 5.39 60.22
N ILE A 576 25.67 5.33 58.99
CA ILE A 576 24.72 4.30 58.56
C ILE A 576 25.40 2.91 58.52
N LEU A 577 26.63 2.86 57.99
CA LEU A 577 27.41 1.62 57.93
C LEU A 577 27.81 1.11 59.32
N LEU A 578 28.20 2.02 60.22
CA LEU A 578 28.52 1.68 61.60
C LEU A 578 27.31 1.16 62.36
N GLU A 579 26.15 1.79 62.21
CA GLU A 579 24.91 1.30 62.82
C GLU A 579 24.49 -0.06 62.26
N GLY A 580 24.58 -0.26 60.94
CA GLY A 580 24.34 -1.57 60.33
C GLY A 580 25.27 -2.65 60.87
N TYR A 581 26.54 -2.31 61.13
CA TYR A 581 27.52 -3.18 61.77
C TYR A 581 27.16 -3.49 63.24
N GLU A 582 26.91 -2.45 64.04
CA GLU A 582 26.60 -2.56 65.49
C GLU A 582 25.34 -3.39 65.74
N ASN A 583 24.34 -3.26 64.88
CA ASN A 583 23.10 -4.05 64.95
C ASN A 583 23.33 -5.57 64.79
N GLN A 584 24.42 -5.97 64.12
CA GLN A 584 24.72 -7.37 63.80
C GLN A 584 25.81 -7.98 64.69
N GLU A 585 26.61 -7.14 65.37
CA GLU A 585 27.71 -7.57 66.23
C GLU A 585 27.28 -8.55 67.34
N PRO A 586 26.16 -8.37 68.07
CA PRO A 586 25.76 -9.30 69.13
C PRO A 586 25.52 -10.72 68.61
N MET A 587 24.86 -10.85 67.45
CA MET A 587 24.57 -12.13 66.81
C MET A 587 25.84 -12.81 66.28
N ALA A 588 26.76 -12.03 65.70
CA ALA A 588 28.05 -12.55 65.25
C ALA A 588 28.87 -13.07 66.45
N ARG A 589 28.90 -12.32 67.55
CA ARG A 589 29.62 -12.69 68.78
C ARG A 589 29.03 -13.92 69.45
N GLU A 590 27.71 -14.03 69.54
CA GLU A 590 27.03 -15.22 70.08
C GLU A 590 27.38 -16.49 69.30
N LYS A 591 27.53 -16.38 67.97
CA LYS A 591 27.93 -17.50 67.09
C LYS A 591 29.45 -17.75 67.06
N GLY A 592 30.25 -16.90 67.71
CA GLY A 592 31.72 -17.00 67.74
C GLY A 592 32.39 -16.61 66.42
N LEU A 593 31.81 -15.67 65.68
CA LEU A 593 32.36 -15.11 64.45
C LEU A 593 33.22 -13.86 64.73
N ARG A 594 34.16 -13.54 63.85
CA ARG A 594 34.91 -12.28 63.87
C ARG A 594 34.29 -11.29 62.88
N LEU A 595 33.58 -10.29 63.38
CA LEU A 595 33.06 -9.19 62.57
C LEU A 595 34.09 -8.05 62.54
N ARG A 596 34.35 -7.47 61.35
CA ARG A 596 35.31 -6.37 61.13
C ARG A 596 34.71 -5.29 60.23
N ALA A 597 35.08 -4.04 60.49
CA ALA A 597 34.73 -2.90 59.66
C ALA A 597 36.00 -2.20 59.14
N GLU A 598 36.07 -1.99 57.83
CA GLU A 598 37.15 -1.30 57.11
C GLU A 598 36.51 -0.17 56.30
N LEU A 599 36.23 0.97 56.94
CA LEU A 599 35.48 2.08 56.35
C LEU A 599 36.43 3.22 55.97
N ALA A 600 36.60 3.47 54.67
CA ALA A 600 37.40 4.55 54.11
C ALA A 600 36.49 5.58 53.38
N VAL A 601 35.46 6.05 54.07
CA VAL A 601 34.34 6.84 53.51
C VAL A 601 33.89 8.01 54.39
N ASP A 602 34.74 8.45 55.33
CA ASP A 602 34.42 9.55 56.24
C ASP A 602 34.10 10.85 55.50
N GLY A 603 32.99 11.50 55.89
CA GLY A 603 32.51 12.74 55.27
C GLY A 603 31.93 12.59 53.86
N LEU A 604 31.71 11.36 53.35
CA LEU A 604 31.00 11.15 52.09
C LEU A 604 29.49 11.15 52.31
N GLU A 605 28.78 11.99 51.56
CA GLU A 605 27.32 12.05 51.53
C GLU A 605 26.77 11.30 50.31
N VAL A 606 25.70 10.54 50.53
CA VAL A 606 24.91 9.88 49.49
C VAL A 606 23.46 10.31 49.60
N LEU A 607 22.76 10.41 48.47
CA LEU A 607 21.32 10.64 48.47
C LEU A 607 20.63 9.29 48.69
N CYS A 608 20.12 9.03 49.90
CA CYS A 608 19.56 7.73 50.22
C CYS A 608 18.39 7.78 51.21
N ASP A 609 17.60 6.71 51.20
CA ASP A 609 16.69 6.37 52.28
C ASP A 609 17.46 5.54 53.32
N ARG A 610 17.77 6.17 54.46
CA ARG A 610 18.60 5.60 55.52
C ARG A 610 18.09 4.24 55.98
N ASP A 611 16.79 4.09 56.22
CA ASP A 611 16.22 2.86 56.78
C ASP A 611 16.29 1.72 55.76
N ARG A 612 16.15 2.03 54.46
CA ARG A 612 16.32 1.06 53.38
C ARG A 612 17.76 0.62 53.20
N ILE A 613 18.74 1.50 53.40
CA ILE A 613 20.16 1.11 53.40
C ILE A 613 20.48 0.23 54.62
N LEU A 614 19.94 0.53 55.80
CA LEU A 614 20.08 -0.35 56.97
C LEU A 614 19.45 -1.74 56.73
N GLN A 615 18.32 -1.82 56.01
CA GLN A 615 17.71 -3.08 55.59
C GLN A 615 18.63 -3.87 54.63
N VAL A 616 19.28 -3.20 53.67
CA VAL A 616 20.27 -3.82 52.78
C VAL A 616 21.43 -4.42 53.59
N LEU A 617 21.98 -3.68 54.54
CA LEU A 617 23.08 -4.14 55.39
C LEU A 617 22.65 -5.32 56.27
N ALA A 618 21.47 -5.25 56.88
CA ALA A 618 20.91 -6.34 57.68
C ALA A 618 20.75 -7.63 56.85
N ASN A 619 20.31 -7.51 55.59
CA ASN A 619 20.18 -8.66 54.70
C ASN A 619 21.53 -9.28 54.34
N LEU A 620 22.53 -8.46 53.99
CA LEU A 620 23.84 -8.95 53.56
C LEU A 620 24.67 -9.50 54.73
N LEU A 621 24.79 -8.73 55.82
CA LEU A 621 25.50 -9.15 57.03
C LEU A 621 24.79 -10.30 57.73
N GLY A 622 23.45 -10.29 57.77
CA GLY A 622 22.65 -11.37 58.31
C GLY A 622 22.82 -12.67 57.54
N ASN A 623 22.92 -12.61 56.20
CA ASN A 623 23.24 -13.78 55.38
C ASN A 623 24.64 -14.31 55.69
N ALA A 624 25.66 -13.45 55.75
CA ALA A 624 27.01 -13.84 56.11
C ALA A 624 27.06 -14.53 57.49
N ILE A 625 26.43 -13.93 58.51
CA ILE A 625 26.33 -14.51 59.87
C ILE A 625 25.60 -15.84 59.85
N LYS A 626 24.53 -15.98 59.06
CA LYS A 626 23.72 -17.20 58.99
C LYS A 626 24.53 -18.38 58.45
N PHE A 627 25.36 -18.17 57.43
CA PHE A 627 26.06 -19.25 56.71
C PHE A 627 27.49 -19.52 57.18
N CYS A 628 28.17 -18.58 57.84
CA CYS A 628 29.50 -18.80 58.42
C CYS A 628 29.48 -19.71 59.66
N GLU A 629 30.59 -20.39 59.94
CA GLU A 629 30.81 -21.23 61.13
C GLU A 629 31.75 -20.55 62.14
N THR A 630 31.78 -21.03 63.39
CA THR A 630 32.60 -20.46 64.46
C THR A 630 34.07 -20.33 64.05
N GLY A 631 34.65 -19.15 64.20
CA GLY A 631 36.03 -18.83 63.80
C GLY A 631 36.17 -18.11 62.45
N ASP A 632 35.13 -18.13 61.61
CA ASP A 632 35.06 -17.39 60.35
C ASP A 632 35.08 -15.87 60.57
N THR A 633 35.45 -15.15 59.51
CA THR A 633 35.53 -13.70 59.51
C THR A 633 34.54 -13.10 58.52
N ILE A 634 33.83 -12.06 58.96
CA ILE A 634 32.95 -11.24 58.12
C ILE A 634 33.51 -9.81 58.15
N THR A 635 33.72 -9.22 56.98
CA THR A 635 34.29 -7.88 56.82
C THR A 635 33.31 -6.99 56.05
N LEU A 636 32.90 -5.89 56.67
CA LEU A 636 32.21 -4.78 56.01
C LEU A 636 33.27 -3.77 55.56
N ARG A 637 33.43 -3.59 54.26
CA ARG A 637 34.34 -2.60 53.67
C ARG A 637 33.55 -1.53 52.95
N ALA A 638 33.98 -0.29 53.02
CA ALA A 638 33.46 0.78 52.17
C ALA A 638 34.59 1.69 51.70
N GLU A 639 34.57 2.06 50.42
CA GLU A 639 35.56 2.95 49.81
C GLU A 639 34.92 3.82 48.71
N ARG A 640 35.53 4.96 48.42
CA ARG A 640 35.13 5.79 47.27
C ARG A 640 35.66 5.19 45.98
N ARG A 641 34.80 5.04 44.97
CA ARG A 641 35.19 4.55 43.65
C ARG A 641 34.35 5.17 42.54
N ASP A 642 35.00 5.77 41.55
CA ASP A 642 34.39 6.22 40.28
C ASP A 642 33.11 7.08 40.41
N GLY A 643 33.03 7.93 41.45
CA GLY A 643 31.85 8.79 41.69
C GLY A 643 30.80 8.20 42.63
N ASP A 644 30.98 6.94 43.04
CA ASP A 644 30.11 6.21 43.96
C ASP A 644 30.84 5.87 45.28
N VAL A 645 30.06 5.45 46.27
CA VAL A 645 30.53 4.69 47.43
C VAL A 645 30.37 3.19 47.12
N LEU A 646 31.49 2.47 47.04
CA LEU A 646 31.50 1.01 46.92
C LEU A 646 31.46 0.39 48.31
N ILE A 647 30.42 -0.38 48.61
CA ILE A 647 30.26 -1.13 49.86
C ILE A 647 30.41 -2.61 49.54
N ALA A 648 31.23 -3.32 50.31
CA ALA A 648 31.47 -4.74 50.17
C ALA A 648 31.23 -5.47 51.50
N VAL A 649 30.46 -6.55 51.46
CA VAL A 649 30.29 -7.48 52.58
C VAL A 649 30.94 -8.80 52.19
N SER A 650 32.06 -9.12 52.83
CA SER A 650 32.89 -10.29 52.54
C SER A 650 32.87 -11.28 53.69
N ASP A 651 32.70 -12.56 53.40
CA ASP A 651 32.74 -13.65 54.38
C ASP A 651 33.70 -14.77 53.96
N THR A 652 34.23 -15.51 54.93
CA THR A 652 35.10 -16.69 54.72
C THR A 652 34.34 -18.01 54.76
N GLY A 653 33.02 -17.99 54.54
CA GLY A 653 32.14 -19.13 54.67
C GLY A 653 32.20 -20.09 53.47
N PRO A 654 31.15 -20.90 53.26
CA PRO A 654 31.18 -22.02 52.31
C PRO A 654 31.20 -21.59 50.82
N GLY A 655 30.98 -20.31 50.50
CA GLY A 655 30.88 -19.82 49.12
C GLY A 655 29.62 -20.29 48.37
N ILE A 656 29.40 -19.71 47.19
CA ILE A 656 28.26 -19.95 46.31
C ILE A 656 28.76 -20.62 45.01
N PRO A 657 28.14 -21.73 44.58
CA PRO A 657 28.47 -22.36 43.29
C PRO A 657 28.27 -21.42 42.09
N ARG A 658 29.17 -21.47 41.11
CA ARG A 658 29.14 -20.59 39.91
C ARG A 658 27.82 -20.64 39.14
N ASN A 659 27.16 -21.79 39.09
CA ASN A 659 25.87 -21.97 38.40
C ASN A 659 24.67 -21.31 39.12
N GLU A 660 24.85 -20.82 40.34
CA GLU A 660 23.82 -20.15 41.13
C GLU A 660 24.01 -18.61 41.19
N LEU A 661 25.19 -18.09 40.82
CA LEU A 661 25.53 -16.66 40.97
C LEU A 661 24.58 -15.72 40.21
N ASP A 662 24.14 -16.09 39.01
CA ASP A 662 23.22 -15.26 38.22
C ASP A 662 21.78 -15.27 38.77
N LYS A 663 21.45 -16.27 39.60
CA LYS A 663 20.07 -16.56 40.04
C LYS A 663 19.80 -16.16 41.48
N ILE A 664 20.82 -15.88 42.29
CA ILE A 664 20.64 -15.61 43.73
C ILE A 664 19.86 -14.32 44.03
N PHE A 665 19.76 -13.41 43.06
CA PHE A 665 18.96 -12.19 43.17
C PHE A 665 17.52 -12.37 42.66
N GLU A 666 17.14 -13.56 42.18
CA GLU A 666 15.75 -13.87 41.81
C GLU A 666 14.90 -14.08 43.06
N ALA A 667 13.65 -13.61 43.04
CA ALA A 667 12.72 -13.79 44.16
C ALA A 667 12.46 -15.29 44.43
N TYR A 668 12.43 -15.66 45.70
CA TYR A 668 12.21 -17.04 46.20
C TYR A 668 13.35 -18.02 45.92
N ARG A 669 14.50 -17.56 45.41
CA ARG A 669 15.66 -18.44 45.22
C ARG A 669 16.30 -18.77 46.57
N THR A 670 16.40 -20.07 46.88
CA THR A 670 17.16 -20.58 48.03
C THR A 670 18.07 -21.71 47.55
N ILE A 671 19.32 -21.74 48.00
CA ILE A 671 20.28 -22.78 47.63
C ILE A 671 20.02 -24.02 48.49
N GLU A 672 19.59 -25.13 47.88
CA GLU A 672 19.17 -26.38 48.57
C GLU A 672 20.30 -27.08 49.36
N HIS A 673 21.57 -26.75 49.11
CA HIS A 673 22.72 -27.42 49.72
C HIS A 673 23.17 -26.88 51.09
N ALA A 674 22.43 -25.95 51.70
CA ALA A 674 22.71 -25.52 53.07
C ALA A 674 22.40 -26.66 54.07
N ARG A 675 23.43 -27.41 54.46
CA ARG A 675 23.36 -28.50 55.45
C ARG A 675 22.59 -28.03 56.70
N HIS A 676 21.55 -28.79 57.07
CA HIS A 676 20.76 -28.68 58.30
C HIS A 676 19.95 -27.37 58.51
N GLY A 677 18.73 -27.33 57.96
CA GLY A 677 17.59 -26.64 58.59
C GLY A 677 17.57 -25.10 58.63
N ARG A 678 18.44 -24.41 57.88
CA ARG A 678 18.50 -22.94 57.83
C ARG A 678 17.94 -22.37 56.52
N THR A 679 16.68 -22.64 56.20
CA THR A 679 15.99 -22.03 55.05
C THR A 679 15.65 -20.57 55.33
N GLY A 680 15.91 -19.68 54.36
CA GLY A 680 15.43 -18.29 54.35
C GLY A 680 14.26 -18.15 53.38
N THR A 681 13.60 -17.00 53.36
CA THR A 681 12.44 -16.71 52.49
C THR A 681 12.82 -16.60 51.00
N GLY A 682 14.12 -16.47 50.69
CA GLY A 682 14.61 -16.21 49.34
C GLY A 682 14.26 -14.80 48.82
N LEU A 683 13.75 -13.91 49.69
CA LEU A 683 13.32 -12.56 49.32
C LEU A 683 14.37 -11.49 49.63
N GLY A 684 15.23 -11.71 50.64
CA GLY A 684 16.17 -10.70 51.12
C GLY A 684 17.09 -10.14 50.04
N LEU A 685 17.72 -10.99 49.22
CA LEU A 685 18.61 -10.53 48.14
C LEU A 685 17.85 -9.85 46.98
N TYR A 686 16.64 -10.31 46.66
CA TYR A 686 15.78 -9.66 45.66
C TYR A 686 15.38 -8.25 46.11
N ILE A 687 14.97 -8.09 47.37
CA ILE A 687 14.64 -6.79 47.97
C ILE A 687 15.88 -5.89 48.01
N THR A 688 17.03 -6.43 48.44
CA THR A 688 18.30 -5.70 48.45
C THR A 688 18.64 -5.15 47.06
N LYS A 689 18.50 -5.96 46.00
CA LYS A 689 18.71 -5.51 44.63
C LYS A 689 17.74 -4.38 44.24
N GLY A 690 16.44 -4.55 44.52
CA GLY A 690 15.43 -3.53 44.21
C GLY A 690 15.64 -2.21 44.96
N ILE A 691 16.14 -2.25 46.20
CA ILE A 691 16.52 -1.06 46.97
C ILE A 691 17.72 -0.38 46.33
N VAL A 692 18.82 -1.10 46.06
CA VAL A 692 20.05 -0.54 45.50
C VAL A 692 19.82 0.09 44.12
N GLU A 693 19.10 -0.60 43.23
CA GLU A 693 18.82 -0.10 41.88
C GLU A 693 17.96 1.18 41.89
N ARG A 694 17.01 1.31 42.83
CA ARG A 694 16.21 2.54 42.99
C ARG A 694 16.98 3.71 43.59
N HIS A 695 18.08 3.44 44.29
CA HIS A 695 19.04 4.45 44.71
C HIS A 695 20.00 4.85 43.57
N GLY A 696 19.82 4.33 42.35
CA GLY A 696 20.71 4.58 41.21
C GLY A 696 22.01 3.78 41.25
N GLY A 697 22.14 2.85 42.20
CA GLY A 697 23.30 2.00 42.39
C GLY A 697 23.22 0.66 41.65
N ARG A 698 24.27 -0.16 41.80
CA ARG A 698 24.34 -1.53 41.28
C ARG A 698 24.74 -2.50 42.39
N ILE A 699 24.22 -3.73 42.38
CA ILE A 699 24.68 -4.82 43.24
C ILE A 699 25.14 -6.03 42.42
N TRP A 700 26.19 -6.72 42.88
CA TRP A 700 26.67 -7.99 42.32
C TRP A 700 27.36 -8.84 43.39
N VAL A 701 27.78 -10.04 43.01
CA VAL A 701 28.44 -11.00 43.90
C VAL A 701 29.66 -11.61 43.23
N GLU A 702 30.70 -11.87 44.01
CA GLU A 702 31.85 -12.69 43.64
C GLU A 702 32.01 -13.78 44.70
N SER A 703 32.10 -15.04 44.28
CA SER A 703 32.23 -16.15 45.22
C SER A 703 32.91 -17.35 44.59
N GLU A 704 33.65 -18.07 45.42
CA GLU A 704 34.24 -19.36 45.09
C GLU A 704 33.88 -20.37 46.19
N LEU A 705 33.44 -21.56 45.77
CA LEU A 705 32.99 -22.60 46.68
C LEU A 705 34.13 -23.02 47.61
N GLY A 706 33.90 -22.92 48.92
CA GLY A 706 34.87 -23.21 49.99
C GLY A 706 35.84 -22.08 50.32
N ALA A 707 35.78 -20.94 49.61
CA ALA A 707 36.68 -19.79 49.82
C ALA A 707 35.97 -18.53 50.34
N GLY A 708 34.63 -18.50 50.32
CA GLY A 708 33.83 -17.38 50.82
C GLY A 708 33.03 -16.64 49.75
N THR A 709 32.31 -15.60 50.17
CA THR A 709 31.46 -14.79 49.30
C THR A 709 31.72 -13.31 49.57
N THR A 710 31.76 -12.51 48.51
CA THR A 710 31.76 -11.04 48.61
C THR A 710 30.60 -10.47 47.81
N PHE A 711 29.69 -9.81 48.50
CA PHE A 711 28.65 -9.00 47.89
C PHE A 711 29.14 -7.56 47.76
N PHE A 712 28.97 -6.98 46.59
CA PHE A 712 29.34 -5.60 46.30
C PHE A 712 28.10 -4.80 45.91
N LEU A 713 28.00 -3.59 46.43
CA LEU A 713 26.99 -2.63 45.99
C LEU A 713 27.56 -1.22 45.87
N THR A 714 27.02 -0.42 44.96
CA THR A 714 27.34 1.01 44.83
C THR A 714 26.18 1.89 45.25
N LEU A 715 26.50 3.04 45.83
CA LEU A 715 25.57 4.14 46.06
C LEU A 715 26.16 5.42 45.45
N PRO A 716 25.42 6.16 44.59
CA PRO A 716 25.90 7.42 44.04
C PRO A 716 26.15 8.47 45.13
N LEU A 717 27.24 9.23 45.01
CA LEU A 717 27.48 10.41 45.85
C LEU A 717 26.42 11.49 45.58
N ALA A 718 26.05 12.22 46.63
CA ALA A 718 25.01 13.27 46.60
C ALA A 718 25.39 14.53 45.80
#